data_AF-A0ABD5HXQ8-F1
#
_entry.id   AF-A0ABD5HXQ8-F1
#
_cell.length_a   1.000
_cell.length_b   1.000
_cell.length_c   1.000
_cell.angle_alpha   90.00
_cell.angle_beta   90.00
_cell.angle_gamma   90.00
#
_symmetry.space_group_name_H-M   'P 1'
#
loop_
_entity.id
_entity.type
_entity.pdbx_description
1 polymer ?
#
loop_
_entity_poly.entity_id
_entity_poly.type
_entity_poly.pdbx_seq_one_letter_code
_entity_poly.pdbx_strand_id
1 'polypeptide(L)'
;MPYIDSTPQDYPSKFEEDNLQDVFAQMLIDNGWTLVRNFYKAAVDTRAYNRRTDQVNYAIARHTIFRNADGKLLGFATISQFPLKYKYEKKQPIRRPHDDTDPNDPNFKMKPTWDEWIKQKYVDNTTRTNLYFYMLEKLPNSNLVKEDGIVSIVTMPGMGGTSFEQDRDRDRDDWSKWWYEYFEGNYHVEDRDYDPEDLIYEEKLLSASPFHVIRSALDIEVLETRWDTDMQEAVIEKADPRVMQSPIVKTTLRAEFLEHINDPLWHTNWWTDSEVRVKGHIDSTTFFLVLQADTAPVWEKNLVPTIPLYFGKVNSLDGDKDEGYALFSGTIPPVKRVDSTRKETTFSWRKIMPGDTILYVNDATKLPEAPALLTINGTEVVKLIEKKGKYLTVERAQLGTFMRAPYWDTGATIARLSTNNASKRVKNEDVVSLFDFDDPGATVGETIYPLLKLYPHHSSNGVDSVMVSRSRFGARYQAHYLSWNAPSNQLPPNRVDEIGKKYPRAYNPVEKTNNYKYQFNTSRYSDKVHSSRIYVVHPEEGVRGYLDKAIGFNSQGMSATNLRVAKQNCPEKVYEMYKPHSIGAVSPLTKLPVTPFRPVGLGIYSEDINPNEVPHDNKNDKTPPGEVKITKVLSPKSQTIDVEFDLPTDKDLKHVNIYLDGKIYATGITGTTYYRLMGLNTGFKPEIKITTVDSAGNESVGITATPIEVS
;
A
#
# COMPACT_ATOMS: atom_id res chain seq x y z
N MET A 1 4.49 -28.43 -32.34
CA MET A 1 5.13 -27.13 -32.68
C MET A 1 5.56 -26.51 -31.35
N PRO A 2 6.87 -26.43 -31.07
CA PRO A 2 7.34 -25.85 -29.83
C PRO A 2 7.17 -24.32 -29.92
N TYR A 3 6.48 -23.74 -28.94
CA TYR A 3 6.34 -22.29 -28.80
C TYR A 3 7.73 -21.71 -28.52
N ILE A 4 8.22 -20.91 -29.47
CA ILE A 4 9.34 -20.00 -29.27
C ILE A 4 8.79 -18.89 -28.37
N ASP A 5 9.17 -18.94 -27.10
CA ASP A 5 9.05 -17.82 -26.19
C ASP A 5 10.26 -16.92 -26.43
N SER A 6 10.08 -15.92 -27.29
CA SER A 6 11.05 -14.85 -27.53
C SER A 6 10.52 -13.55 -26.95
N THR A 7 10.08 -13.57 -25.69
CA THR A 7 9.93 -12.36 -24.90
C THR A 7 11.34 -11.89 -24.48
N PRO A 8 11.72 -10.63 -24.71
CA PRO A 8 12.86 -10.04 -23.99
C PRO A 8 12.54 -10.21 -22.52
N GLN A 9 13.47 -10.82 -21.77
CA GLN A 9 13.34 -11.16 -20.36
C GLN A 9 12.61 -10.03 -19.62
N ASP A 10 11.29 -10.21 -19.46
CA ASP A 10 10.52 -9.36 -18.60
C ASP A 10 11.23 -9.48 -17.24
N TYR A 11 11.38 -8.40 -16.51
CA TYR A 11 11.54 -8.54 -15.08
C TYR A 11 10.13 -8.86 -14.51
N PRO A 12 9.72 -10.13 -14.29
CA PRO A 12 8.99 -10.45 -13.10
C PRO A 12 10.03 -10.97 -12.13
N SER A 13 10.45 -10.10 -11.23
CA SER A 13 11.13 -10.53 -10.03
C SER A 13 10.06 -11.21 -9.16
N LYS A 14 9.88 -12.52 -9.39
CA LYS A 14 9.01 -13.37 -8.58
C LYS A 14 9.67 -13.50 -7.22
N PHE A 15 8.94 -13.18 -6.18
CA PHE A 15 9.46 -13.15 -4.81
C PHE A 15 8.64 -14.06 -3.91
N GLU A 16 9.29 -14.72 -2.97
CA GLU A 16 8.57 -15.41 -1.90
C GLU A 16 7.96 -14.38 -0.94
N GLU A 17 6.71 -14.59 -0.55
CA GLU A 17 6.00 -13.71 0.39
C GLU A 17 6.75 -13.56 1.72
N ASP A 18 7.42 -14.62 2.18
CA ASP A 18 8.23 -14.65 3.41
C ASP A 18 9.38 -13.65 3.41
N ASN A 19 9.95 -13.36 2.24
CA ASN A 19 11.09 -12.46 2.08
C ASN A 19 10.69 -11.13 1.43
N LEU A 20 9.38 -10.85 1.27
CA LEU A 20 8.90 -9.71 0.49
C LEU A 20 9.49 -8.37 0.97
N GLN A 21 9.63 -8.17 2.28
CA GLN A 21 10.18 -6.92 2.81
C GLN A 21 11.66 -6.74 2.46
N ASP A 22 12.45 -7.79 2.63
CA ASP A 22 13.90 -7.79 2.37
C ASP A 22 14.18 -7.69 0.87
N VAL A 23 13.36 -8.35 0.06
CA VAL A 23 13.50 -8.35 -1.38
C VAL A 23 13.03 -7.02 -2.00
N PHE A 24 11.95 -6.44 -1.48
CA PHE A 24 11.57 -5.07 -1.83
C PHE A 24 12.68 -4.08 -1.46
N ALA A 25 13.30 -4.26 -0.29
CA ALA A 25 14.44 -3.45 0.13
C ALA A 25 15.61 -3.56 -0.86
N GLN A 26 15.99 -4.79 -1.23
CA GLN A 26 17.06 -5.02 -2.19
C GLN A 26 16.75 -4.42 -3.56
N MET A 27 15.52 -4.60 -4.05
CA MET A 27 15.07 -4.01 -5.32
C MET A 27 15.18 -2.48 -5.31
N LEU A 28 14.82 -1.80 -4.21
CA LEU A 28 15.02 -0.35 -4.09
C LEU A 28 16.52 0.01 -4.12
N ILE A 29 17.34 -0.70 -3.35
CA ILE A 29 18.78 -0.46 -3.24
C ILE A 29 19.48 -0.61 -4.61
N ASP A 30 19.16 -1.68 -5.33
CA ASP A 30 19.72 -1.97 -6.66
C ASP A 30 19.39 -0.86 -7.69
N ASN A 31 18.33 -0.09 -7.44
CA ASN A 31 17.90 1.02 -8.29
C ASN A 31 18.24 2.41 -7.72
N GLY A 32 19.26 2.49 -6.86
CA GLY A 32 19.84 3.76 -6.41
C GLY A 32 19.23 4.37 -5.15
N TRP A 33 18.37 3.62 -4.43
CA TRP A 33 17.90 4.03 -3.11
C TRP A 33 18.88 3.61 -2.03
N THR A 34 18.81 4.28 -0.88
CA THR A 34 19.66 3.97 0.27
C THR A 34 18.82 3.49 1.44
N LEU A 35 19.18 2.36 2.03
CA LEU A 35 18.63 1.91 3.31
C LEU A 35 19.25 2.76 4.42
N VAL A 36 18.40 3.43 5.22
CA VAL A 36 18.85 4.40 6.23
C VAL A 36 18.64 3.92 7.66
N ARG A 37 17.59 3.12 7.87
CA ARG A 37 17.28 2.55 9.17
C ARG A 37 16.46 1.27 9.01
N ASN A 38 16.82 0.22 9.74
CA ASN A 38 15.99 -0.94 9.99
C ASN A 38 15.86 -1.15 11.50
N PHE A 39 14.66 -1.37 12.03
CA PHE A 39 14.44 -1.61 13.46
C PHE A 39 13.07 -2.23 13.73
N TYR A 40 12.89 -2.77 14.93
CA TYR A 40 11.62 -3.29 15.41
C TYR A 40 10.99 -2.32 16.39
N LYS A 41 9.66 -2.22 16.35
CA LYS A 41 8.88 -1.56 17.39
C LYS A 41 7.84 -2.50 17.97
N ALA A 42 7.92 -2.75 19.27
CA ALA A 42 6.97 -3.57 20.01
C ALA A 42 6.03 -2.67 20.84
N ALA A 43 4.73 -2.86 20.68
CA ALA A 43 3.70 -2.23 21.50
C ALA A 43 2.98 -3.31 22.31
N VAL A 44 2.84 -3.05 23.61
CA VAL A 44 2.14 -3.92 24.55
C VAL A 44 1.06 -3.14 25.27
N ASP A 45 -0.12 -3.73 25.37
CA ASP A 45 -1.22 -3.18 26.15
C ASP A 45 -0.90 -3.14 27.66
N THR A 46 -1.36 -2.10 28.36
CA THR A 46 -1.27 -1.93 29.82
C THR A 46 -1.79 -3.11 30.63
N ARG A 47 -2.69 -3.93 30.06
CA ARG A 47 -3.13 -5.19 30.69
C ARG A 47 -1.99 -6.16 31.05
N ALA A 48 -0.83 -6.07 30.41
CA ALA A 48 0.35 -6.85 30.80
C ALA A 48 0.81 -6.61 32.26
N TYR A 49 0.40 -5.48 32.86
CA TYR A 49 0.70 -5.11 34.23
C TYR A 49 -0.42 -5.44 35.22
N ASN A 50 -1.57 -5.94 34.75
CA ASN A 50 -2.73 -6.25 35.58
C ASN A 50 -3.11 -7.74 35.53
N ARG A 51 -2.83 -8.44 36.64
CA ARG A 51 -3.05 -9.89 36.82
C ARG A 51 -4.53 -10.32 36.85
N ARG A 52 -5.48 -9.38 36.88
CA ARG A 52 -6.92 -9.70 36.87
C ARG A 52 -7.48 -9.96 35.48
N THR A 53 -6.73 -9.61 34.44
CA THR A 53 -7.24 -9.65 33.07
C THR A 53 -7.06 -11.02 32.43
N ASP A 54 -7.90 -11.38 31.46
CA ASP A 54 -7.81 -12.69 30.78
C ASP A 54 -6.87 -12.70 29.56
N GLN A 55 -6.58 -11.54 28.97
CA GLN A 55 -5.88 -11.44 27.68
C GLN A 55 -5.09 -10.12 27.53
N VAL A 56 -3.87 -10.22 26.99
CA VAL A 56 -2.98 -9.10 26.66
C VAL A 56 -2.73 -9.06 25.16
N ASN A 57 -2.82 -7.88 24.57
CA ASN A 57 -2.59 -7.66 23.13
C ASN A 57 -1.16 -7.17 22.87
N TYR A 58 -0.50 -7.78 21.88
CA TYR A 58 0.83 -7.39 21.39
C TYR A 58 0.74 -7.04 19.90
N ALA A 59 1.53 -6.04 19.49
CA ALA A 59 1.86 -5.82 18.09
C ALA A 59 3.34 -5.48 17.95
N ILE A 60 3.99 -6.07 16.96
CA ILE A 60 5.39 -5.86 16.64
C ILE A 60 5.48 -5.45 15.19
N ALA A 61 6.05 -4.28 14.92
CA ALA A 61 6.28 -3.78 13.56
C ALA A 61 7.77 -3.82 13.24
N ARG A 62 8.14 -4.34 12.08
CA ARG A 62 9.50 -4.21 11.52
C ARG A 62 9.52 -3.06 10.54
N HIS A 63 10.24 -2.00 10.87
CA HIS A 63 10.32 -0.78 10.07
C HIS A 63 11.60 -0.73 9.26
N THR A 64 11.45 -0.53 7.95
CA THR A 64 12.53 -0.29 7.00
C THR A 64 12.36 1.10 6.39
N ILE A 65 13.33 1.98 6.61
CA ILE A 65 13.32 3.36 6.11
C ILE A 65 14.33 3.51 4.98
N PHE A 66 13.83 3.93 3.82
CA PHE A 66 14.60 4.20 2.62
C PHE A 66 14.71 5.69 2.36
N ARG A 67 15.79 6.09 1.70
CA ARG A 67 15.99 7.44 1.16
C ARG A 67 16.29 7.35 -0.33
N ASN A 68 15.52 8.10 -1.12
CA ASN A 68 15.74 8.23 -2.55
C ASN A 68 16.83 9.28 -2.86
N ALA A 69 17.21 9.42 -4.13
CA ALA A 69 18.23 10.37 -4.58
C ALA A 69 17.86 11.85 -4.30
N ASP A 70 16.57 12.18 -4.27
CA ASP A 70 16.06 13.51 -3.89
C ASP A 70 16.08 13.75 -2.36
N GLY A 71 16.53 12.77 -1.57
CA GLY A 71 16.61 12.86 -0.11
C GLY A 71 15.27 12.67 0.62
N LYS A 72 14.20 12.30 -0.07
CA LYS A 72 12.89 11.98 0.53
C LYS A 72 12.90 10.60 1.18
N LEU A 73 12.14 10.47 2.26
CA LEU A 73 12.11 9.28 3.10
C LEU A 73 10.81 8.52 2.93
N LEU A 74 10.94 7.22 2.61
CA LEU A 74 9.85 6.26 2.56
C LEU A 74 10.04 5.26 3.70
N GLY A 75 9.03 5.09 4.53
CA GLY A 75 8.94 4.01 5.49
C GLY A 75 8.08 2.87 4.96
N PHE A 76 8.58 1.66 5.14
CA PHE A 76 7.88 0.42 4.87
C PHE A 76 7.90 -0.44 6.14
N ALA A 77 6.73 -0.83 6.62
CA ALA A 77 6.58 -1.72 7.75
C ALA A 77 5.69 -2.92 7.45
N THR A 78 5.98 -4.00 8.16
CA THR A 78 5.18 -5.23 8.26
C THR A 78 4.92 -5.48 9.73
N ILE A 79 3.79 -6.12 10.03
CA ILE A 79 3.32 -6.27 11.41
C ILE A 79 3.09 -7.74 11.74
N SER A 80 3.44 -8.06 12.97
CA SER A 80 3.01 -9.24 13.69
C SER A 80 2.09 -8.81 14.82
N GLN A 81 0.88 -9.37 14.88
CA GLN A 81 -0.08 -9.10 15.95
C GLN A 81 -0.53 -10.42 16.55
N PHE A 82 -0.50 -10.52 17.87
CA PHE A 82 -0.98 -11.71 18.57
C PHE A 82 -1.47 -11.36 19.98
N PRO A 83 -2.54 -12.01 20.46
CA PRO A 83 -2.93 -11.96 21.85
C PRO A 83 -2.31 -13.10 22.67
N LEU A 84 -2.09 -12.89 23.96
CA LEU A 84 -1.76 -13.94 24.93
C LEU A 84 -2.78 -13.94 26.07
N LYS A 85 -3.27 -15.12 26.47
CA LYS A 85 -4.21 -15.24 27.61
C LYS A 85 -3.50 -15.71 28.88
N TYR A 86 -3.92 -15.18 30.03
CA TYR A 86 -3.34 -15.51 31.33
C TYR A 86 -3.44 -17.01 31.67
N LYS A 87 -4.54 -17.69 31.29
CA LYS A 87 -4.73 -19.15 31.47
C LYS A 87 -3.64 -19.99 30.77
N TYR A 88 -2.93 -19.44 29.79
CA TYR A 88 -1.84 -20.10 29.05
C TYR A 88 -0.43 -19.71 29.52
N GLU A 89 -0.29 -18.90 30.58
CA GLU A 89 1.01 -18.44 31.11
C GLU A 89 1.99 -19.58 31.41
N LYS A 90 1.48 -20.76 31.81
CA LYS A 90 2.32 -21.94 32.09
C LYS A 90 3.07 -22.47 30.86
N LYS A 91 2.63 -22.15 29.64
CA LYS A 91 3.28 -22.56 28.38
C LYS A 91 3.95 -21.38 27.66
N GLN A 92 3.35 -20.19 27.71
CA GLN A 92 3.89 -18.95 27.16
C GLN A 92 3.58 -17.80 28.12
N PRO A 93 4.55 -17.34 28.93
CA PRO A 93 4.29 -16.31 29.91
C PRO A 93 4.06 -14.96 29.24
N ILE A 94 3.25 -14.13 29.90
CA ILE A 94 3.06 -12.73 29.55
C ILE A 94 4.34 -11.99 29.90
N ARG A 95 4.86 -11.22 28.93
CA ARG A 95 6.12 -10.52 29.04
C ARG A 95 5.92 -9.01 28.92
N ARG A 96 6.79 -8.25 29.56
CA ARG A 96 6.71 -6.78 29.60
C ARG A 96 7.98 -6.17 29.03
N PRO A 97 7.91 -4.95 28.45
CA PRO A 97 9.09 -4.23 28.04
C PRO A 97 10.15 -4.20 29.14
N HIS A 98 11.34 -4.71 28.83
CA HIS A 98 12.50 -4.75 29.74
C HIS A 98 12.31 -5.56 31.04
N ASP A 99 11.36 -6.51 31.06
CA ASP A 99 11.10 -7.41 32.19
C ASP A 99 12.30 -8.26 32.61
N ASP A 100 13.22 -8.52 31.69
CA ASP A 100 14.45 -9.26 31.91
C ASP A 100 15.55 -8.43 32.59
N THR A 101 15.34 -7.12 32.74
CA THR A 101 16.31 -6.20 33.37
C THR A 101 15.94 -5.76 34.78
N ASP A 102 14.66 -5.79 35.16
CA ASP A 102 14.19 -5.42 36.50
C ASP A 102 14.31 -6.63 37.46
N PRO A 103 15.17 -6.57 38.50
CA PRO A 103 15.32 -7.67 39.46
C PRO A 103 14.05 -8.03 40.24
N ASN A 104 13.05 -7.14 40.27
CA ASN A 104 11.78 -7.36 40.96
C ASN A 104 10.71 -7.98 40.05
N ASP A 105 10.98 -8.12 38.76
CA ASP A 105 10.07 -8.74 37.80
C ASP A 105 10.08 -10.27 37.95
N PRO A 106 8.92 -10.96 38.01
CA PRO A 106 8.85 -12.42 37.97
C PRO A 106 9.55 -13.04 36.74
N ASN A 107 9.69 -12.29 35.65
CA ASN A 107 10.36 -12.71 34.41
C ASN A 107 11.87 -12.39 34.41
N PHE A 108 12.44 -11.87 35.50
CA PHE A 108 13.85 -11.54 35.58
C PHE A 108 14.75 -12.75 35.25
N LYS A 109 15.73 -12.55 34.36
CA LYS A 109 16.63 -13.60 33.81
C LYS A 109 15.95 -14.75 33.06
N MET A 110 14.67 -14.61 32.68
CA MET A 110 14.02 -15.58 31.80
C MET A 110 14.71 -15.59 30.42
N LYS A 111 14.80 -16.76 29.79
CA LYS A 111 15.30 -16.93 28.41
C LYS A 111 14.17 -17.38 27.47
N PRO A 112 14.13 -16.92 26.21
CA PRO A 112 15.02 -15.91 25.58
C PRO A 112 14.89 -14.52 26.22
N THR A 113 15.82 -13.59 25.98
CA THR A 113 15.71 -12.19 26.46
C THR A 113 14.47 -11.51 25.88
N TRP A 114 14.07 -10.34 26.39
CA TRP A 114 12.92 -9.60 25.83
C TRP A 114 13.11 -9.37 24.33
N ASP A 115 14.32 -8.93 23.93
CA ASP A 115 14.60 -8.61 22.54
C ASP A 115 14.58 -9.83 21.62
N GLU A 116 15.21 -10.92 22.05
CA GLU A 116 15.19 -12.20 21.34
C GLU A 116 13.76 -12.74 21.21
N TRP A 117 12.97 -12.64 22.27
CA TRP A 117 11.58 -13.08 22.29
C TRP A 117 10.71 -12.28 21.33
N ILE A 118 10.88 -10.95 21.27
CA ILE A 118 10.16 -10.09 20.32
C ILE A 118 10.52 -10.43 18.88
N LYS A 119 11.81 -10.58 18.56
CA LYS A 119 12.22 -10.98 17.20
C LYS A 119 11.68 -12.36 16.82
N GLN A 120 11.69 -13.32 17.75
CA GLN A 120 11.10 -14.64 17.53
C GLN A 120 9.58 -14.55 17.31
N LYS A 121 8.86 -13.84 18.18
CA LYS A 121 7.40 -13.68 18.08
C LYS A 121 6.97 -12.96 16.82
N TYR A 122 7.77 -12.00 16.36
CA TYR A 122 7.57 -11.37 15.07
C TYR A 122 7.62 -12.43 13.96
N VAL A 123 8.68 -13.23 13.86
CA VAL A 123 8.79 -14.27 12.81
C VAL A 123 7.63 -15.26 12.87
N ASP A 124 7.24 -15.70 14.08
CA ASP A 124 6.19 -16.69 14.31
C ASP A 124 4.79 -16.21 13.92
N ASN A 125 4.51 -14.90 14.07
CA ASN A 125 3.15 -14.35 13.94
C ASN A 125 3.05 -13.18 12.94
N THR A 126 4.04 -13.01 12.04
CA THR A 126 3.96 -11.93 11.03
C THR A 126 2.86 -12.24 10.03
N THR A 127 1.93 -11.29 9.84
CA THR A 127 0.99 -11.37 8.72
C THR A 127 1.69 -10.86 7.46
N ARG A 128 1.93 -11.73 6.49
CA ARG A 128 2.78 -11.43 5.32
C ARG A 128 2.02 -10.77 4.17
N THR A 129 0.71 -10.57 4.37
CA THR A 129 -0.21 -9.93 3.42
C THR A 129 -0.45 -8.45 3.63
N ASN A 130 -0.21 -7.95 4.84
CA ASN A 130 -0.46 -6.56 5.20
C ASN A 130 0.85 -5.77 5.19
N LEU A 131 0.96 -4.87 4.23
CA LEU A 131 2.11 -3.96 4.05
C LEU A 131 1.68 -2.55 4.45
N TYR A 132 2.57 -1.84 5.13
CA TYR A 132 2.31 -0.51 5.65
C TYR A 132 3.33 0.48 5.09
N PHE A 133 2.86 1.49 4.38
CA PHE A 133 3.72 2.51 3.79
C PHE A 133 3.43 3.88 4.38
N TYR A 134 4.46 4.69 4.60
CA TYR A 134 4.33 6.05 5.11
C TYR A 134 5.50 6.92 4.66
N MET A 135 5.30 8.24 4.63
CA MET A 135 6.34 9.22 4.32
C MET A 135 6.86 9.84 5.61
N LEU A 136 8.14 10.25 5.61
CA LEU A 136 8.76 10.98 6.71
C LEU A 136 9.40 12.28 6.21
N GLU A 137 9.31 13.34 7.00
CA GLU A 137 10.09 14.56 6.73
C GLU A 137 11.52 14.44 7.29
N LYS A 138 11.66 13.74 8.42
CA LYS A 138 12.94 13.59 9.10
C LYS A 138 13.10 12.18 9.66
N LEU A 139 14.34 11.71 9.72
CA LEU A 139 14.66 10.44 10.37
C LEU A 139 14.39 10.50 11.88
N PRO A 140 14.00 9.36 12.48
CA PRO A 140 13.93 9.23 13.93
C PRO A 140 15.32 9.36 14.55
N ASN A 141 15.36 9.78 15.82
CA ASN A 141 16.60 10.00 16.56
C ASN A 141 17.44 8.72 16.64
N SER A 142 18.65 8.75 16.06
CA SER A 142 19.54 7.59 15.96
C SER A 142 20.02 7.04 17.30
N ASN A 143 19.98 7.86 18.37
CA ASN A 143 20.37 7.42 19.71
C ASN A 143 19.29 6.56 20.39
N LEU A 144 18.04 6.75 19.98
CA LEU A 144 16.88 6.05 20.53
C LEU A 144 16.46 4.88 19.62
N VAL A 145 16.62 5.06 18.30
CA VAL A 145 16.31 4.03 17.30
C VAL A 145 17.62 3.53 16.68
N LYS A 146 18.17 2.46 17.28
CA LYS A 146 19.39 1.80 16.79
C LYS A 146 19.07 0.91 15.58
N GLU A 147 20.07 0.74 14.70
CA GLU A 147 19.97 -0.22 13.60
C GLU A 147 19.79 -1.64 14.14
N ASP A 148 18.83 -2.37 13.58
CA ASP A 148 18.36 -3.68 14.01
C ASP A 148 18.01 -3.77 15.51
N GLY A 149 17.74 -2.61 16.12
CA GLY A 149 17.35 -2.47 17.52
C GLY A 149 15.84 -2.65 17.73
N ILE A 150 15.44 -2.65 19.00
CA ILE A 150 14.04 -2.78 19.39
C ILE A 150 13.64 -1.56 20.22
N VAL A 151 12.54 -0.93 19.80
CA VAL A 151 11.86 0.15 20.52
C VAL A 151 10.62 -0.46 21.15
N SER A 152 10.49 -0.39 22.48
CA SER A 152 9.37 -1.01 23.18
C SER A 152 8.54 0.04 23.89
N ILE A 153 7.22 -0.01 23.72
CA ILE A 153 6.28 0.88 24.40
C ILE A 153 5.13 0.11 25.02
N VAL A 154 4.70 0.59 26.19
CA VAL A 154 3.41 0.27 26.79
C VAL A 154 2.38 1.27 26.28
N THR A 155 1.18 0.81 25.92
CA THR A 155 0.14 1.64 25.32
C THR A 155 -1.23 1.40 25.95
N MET A 156 -2.05 2.45 25.97
CA MET A 156 -3.42 2.43 26.48
C MET A 156 -4.35 3.31 25.64
N PRO A 157 -5.65 3.04 25.61
CA PRO A 157 -6.64 3.90 24.96
C PRO A 157 -6.53 5.36 25.40
N GLY A 158 -6.67 6.28 24.44
CA GLY A 158 -6.59 7.73 24.73
C GLY A 158 -5.16 8.28 24.90
N MET A 159 -4.12 7.44 24.86
CA MET A 159 -2.73 7.89 24.76
C MET A 159 -2.55 8.64 23.42
N GLY A 160 -2.28 9.96 23.50
CA GLY A 160 -2.28 10.84 22.32
C GLY A 160 -3.06 12.15 22.53
N GLY A 161 -4.01 12.17 23.48
CA GLY A 161 -4.53 13.41 24.06
C GLY A 161 -5.70 14.09 23.34
N THR A 162 -6.60 13.37 22.66
CA THR A 162 -7.89 13.96 22.25
C THR A 162 -9.11 13.11 22.61
N SER A 163 -10.22 13.76 22.98
CA SER A 163 -11.54 13.12 23.14
C SER A 163 -12.02 12.42 21.86
N PHE A 164 -11.58 12.92 20.70
CA PHE A 164 -11.81 12.30 19.39
C PHE A 164 -11.15 10.92 19.24
N GLU A 165 -9.98 10.73 19.84
CA GLU A 165 -9.27 9.44 19.84
C GLU A 165 -9.89 8.46 20.84
N GLN A 166 -10.39 8.93 21.98
CA GLN A 166 -11.13 8.10 22.92
C GLN A 166 -12.42 7.54 22.31
N ASP A 167 -13.20 8.35 21.58
CA ASP A 167 -14.39 7.87 20.88
C ASP A 167 -14.06 6.88 19.75
N ARG A 168 -12.97 7.10 19.00
CA ARG A 168 -12.52 6.18 17.93
C ARG A 168 -11.98 4.85 18.50
N ASP A 169 -11.30 4.92 19.63
CA ASP A 169 -10.76 3.75 20.32
C ASP A 169 -11.87 2.99 21.07
N ARG A 170 -12.96 3.68 21.47
CA ARG A 170 -14.20 3.12 22.06
C ARG A 170 -15.20 2.56 21.02
N ASP A 171 -15.34 3.19 19.84
CA ASP A 171 -16.29 2.77 18.78
C ASP A 171 -15.94 1.43 18.11
N ARG A 172 -14.81 0.84 18.48
CA ARG A 172 -14.39 -0.50 18.04
C ARG A 172 -14.59 -1.60 19.09
N ASP A 173 -15.35 -1.33 20.14
CA ASP A 173 -15.84 -2.31 21.13
C ASP A 173 -16.77 -3.40 20.57
N ASP A 174 -17.00 -3.46 19.25
CA ASP A 174 -17.48 -4.69 18.60
C ASP A 174 -16.39 -5.80 18.58
N TRP A 175 -15.25 -5.58 19.25
CA TRP A 175 -14.21 -6.57 19.58
C TRP A 175 -14.79 -7.82 20.26
N SER A 176 -15.77 -7.64 21.15
CA SER A 176 -16.53 -8.75 21.74
C SER A 176 -17.13 -9.64 20.64
N LYS A 177 -17.80 -9.05 19.63
CA LYS A 177 -18.40 -9.82 18.53
C LYS A 177 -17.40 -10.40 17.52
N TRP A 178 -16.18 -9.87 17.44
CA TRP A 178 -15.14 -10.36 16.52
C TRP A 178 -14.43 -11.60 17.08
N TRP A 179 -14.26 -11.68 18.40
CA TRP A 179 -13.54 -12.77 19.07
C TRP A 179 -14.44 -13.95 19.48
N TYR A 180 -15.69 -13.70 19.92
CA TYR A 180 -16.55 -14.76 20.47
C TYR A 180 -16.98 -15.85 19.48
N GLU A 181 -16.90 -15.64 18.17
CA GLU A 181 -17.30 -16.67 17.19
C GLU A 181 -16.12 -17.33 16.44
N TYR A 182 -14.87 -16.87 16.63
CA TYR A 182 -13.73 -17.37 15.84
C TYR A 182 -13.08 -18.64 16.40
N PHE A 183 -13.27 -18.92 17.70
CA PHE A 183 -12.65 -20.07 18.38
C PHE A 183 -13.64 -21.14 18.89
N GLU A 184 -14.95 -20.93 18.73
CA GLU A 184 -15.97 -21.86 19.26
C GLU A 184 -16.65 -22.68 18.17
N GLY A 185 -15.85 -23.46 17.45
CA GLY A 185 -16.31 -24.73 16.91
C GLY A 185 -16.08 -25.82 17.97
N ASN A 186 -17.08 -26.10 18.81
CA ASN A 186 -17.16 -27.22 19.77
C ASN A 186 -16.65 -27.03 21.21
N TYR A 187 -16.85 -25.89 21.85
CA TYR A 187 -16.88 -25.85 23.31
C TYR A 187 -18.12 -25.10 23.79
N HIS A 188 -18.90 -25.75 24.66
CA HIS A 188 -20.02 -25.14 25.33
C HIS A 188 -19.53 -23.94 26.16
N VAL A 189 -20.13 -22.77 25.92
CA VAL A 189 -19.97 -21.56 26.74
C VAL A 189 -20.59 -21.82 28.11
N GLU A 190 -19.81 -22.39 29.03
CA GLU A 190 -20.13 -22.38 30.47
C GLU A 190 -19.31 -21.33 31.25
N ASP A 191 -18.25 -20.77 30.68
CA ASP A 191 -17.46 -19.73 31.36
C ASP A 191 -17.92 -18.32 30.93
N ARG A 192 -18.93 -17.79 31.63
CA ARG A 192 -19.26 -16.35 31.63
C ARG A 192 -18.31 -15.59 32.57
N ASP A 193 -17.04 -15.47 32.22
CA ASP A 193 -16.07 -14.70 33.02
C ASP A 193 -15.44 -13.54 32.21
N TYR A 194 -16.22 -12.87 31.36
CA TYR A 194 -15.81 -11.55 30.84
C TYR A 194 -16.47 -10.49 31.71
N ASP A 195 -15.78 -10.05 32.76
CA ASP A 195 -16.27 -8.98 33.63
C ASP A 195 -15.91 -7.62 33.00
N PRO A 196 -16.88 -6.80 32.56
CA PRO A 196 -16.60 -5.45 32.07
C PRO A 196 -15.96 -4.54 33.13
N GLU A 197 -15.95 -4.92 34.41
CA GLU A 197 -15.20 -4.24 35.47
C GLU A 197 -13.66 -4.32 35.28
N ASP A 198 -13.13 -5.32 34.56
CA ASP A 198 -11.67 -5.41 34.28
C ASP A 198 -11.22 -4.49 33.14
N LEU A 199 -12.15 -3.85 32.44
CA LEU A 199 -11.88 -2.93 31.33
C LEU A 199 -11.78 -1.48 31.78
N ILE A 200 -12.34 -1.15 32.95
CA ILE A 200 -12.55 0.22 33.41
C ILE A 200 -12.12 0.32 34.87
N TYR A 201 -11.06 1.09 35.14
CA TYR A 201 -10.71 1.49 36.51
C TYR A 201 -10.93 2.98 36.67
N GLU A 202 -11.77 3.38 37.63
CA GLU A 202 -12.09 4.80 37.89
C GLU A 202 -12.41 5.60 36.60
N GLU A 203 -13.30 5.04 35.75
CA GLU A 203 -13.72 5.61 34.45
C GLU A 203 -12.67 5.60 33.32
N LYS A 204 -11.47 5.03 33.53
CA LYS A 204 -10.42 4.92 32.50
C LYS A 204 -10.33 3.52 31.89
N LEU A 205 -10.26 3.45 30.56
CA LEU A 205 -10.09 2.21 29.80
C LEU A 205 -8.63 1.74 29.85
N LEU A 206 -8.40 0.58 30.46
CA LEU A 206 -7.06 -0.04 30.59
C LEU A 206 -6.71 -1.00 29.44
N SER A 207 -7.65 -1.25 28.52
CA SER A 207 -7.50 -2.25 27.46
C SER A 207 -7.33 -1.59 26.09
N ALA A 208 -6.11 -1.61 25.56
CA ALA A 208 -5.85 -1.21 24.18
C ALA A 208 -6.46 -2.23 23.19
N SER A 209 -7.34 -1.75 22.31
CA SER A 209 -7.83 -2.56 21.19
C SER A 209 -6.64 -2.98 20.31
N PRO A 210 -6.71 -4.11 19.57
CA PRO A 210 -5.58 -4.50 18.74
C PRO A 210 -5.25 -3.49 17.64
N PHE A 211 -6.25 -2.74 17.17
CA PHE A 211 -6.02 -1.59 16.30
C PHE A 211 -5.15 -0.53 16.97
N HIS A 212 -5.41 -0.21 18.24
CA HIS A 212 -4.62 0.74 19.00
C HIS A 212 -3.18 0.24 19.22
N VAL A 213 -3.00 -1.05 19.50
CA VAL A 213 -1.66 -1.64 19.63
C VAL A 213 -0.91 -1.65 18.30
N ILE A 214 -1.57 -1.95 17.17
CA ILE A 214 -1.03 -1.81 15.81
C ILE A 214 -0.62 -0.36 15.53
N ARG A 215 -1.51 0.60 15.80
CA ARG A 215 -1.24 2.04 15.64
C ARG A 215 0.00 2.44 16.41
N SER A 216 0.11 1.99 17.65
CA SER A 216 1.22 2.27 18.55
C SER A 216 2.53 1.66 18.04
N ALA A 217 2.49 0.44 17.50
CA ALA A 217 3.66 -0.21 16.89
C ALA A 217 4.08 0.46 15.58
N LEU A 218 3.15 1.01 14.79
CA LEU A 218 3.47 1.68 13.52
C LEU A 218 3.93 3.14 13.67
N ASP A 219 3.51 3.79 14.74
CA ASP A 219 3.94 5.15 15.07
C ASP A 219 5.45 5.15 15.33
N ILE A 220 6.24 5.97 14.65
CA ILE A 220 7.68 6.07 14.90
C ILE A 220 8.07 7.38 15.62
N GLU A 221 7.08 8.16 16.04
CA GLU A 221 7.30 9.40 16.78
C GLU A 221 7.38 9.17 18.29
N VAL A 222 6.56 8.26 18.84
CA VAL A 222 6.64 7.87 20.25
C VAL A 222 7.66 6.75 20.41
N LEU A 223 8.70 6.98 21.21
CA LEU A 223 9.86 6.10 21.32
C LEU A 223 9.93 5.36 22.65
N GLU A 224 9.56 6.00 23.76
CA GLU A 224 9.55 5.35 25.08
C GLU A 224 8.33 5.78 25.88
N THR A 225 7.74 4.82 26.59
CA THR A 225 6.64 5.04 27.53
C THR A 225 6.88 4.27 28.83
N ARG A 226 6.35 4.79 29.93
CA ARG A 226 6.39 4.16 31.25
C ARG A 226 4.98 3.95 31.76
N TRP A 227 4.73 2.78 32.35
CA TRP A 227 3.51 2.53 33.10
C TRP A 227 3.63 3.14 34.50
N ASP A 228 2.73 4.06 34.83
CA ASP A 228 2.63 4.63 36.16
C ASP A 228 1.58 3.86 36.97
N THR A 229 2.02 3.10 37.97
CA THR A 229 1.15 2.25 38.77
C THR A 229 0.22 3.03 39.69
N ASP A 230 0.63 4.23 40.11
CA ASP A 230 -0.13 5.04 41.07
C ASP A 230 -1.27 5.78 40.35
N MET A 231 -0.99 6.28 39.15
CA MET A 231 -2.00 6.97 38.32
C MET A 231 -2.79 6.02 37.41
N GLN A 232 -2.32 4.77 37.27
CA GLN A 232 -2.78 3.78 36.28
C GLN A 232 -2.82 4.35 34.86
N GLU A 233 -1.73 5.01 34.46
CA GLU A 233 -1.61 5.63 33.14
C GLU A 233 -0.28 5.29 32.46
N ALA A 234 -0.31 5.14 31.13
CA ALA A 234 0.89 5.09 30.31
C ALA A 234 1.37 6.52 30.01
N VAL A 235 2.54 6.87 30.53
CA VAL A 235 3.17 8.18 30.37
C VAL A 235 4.21 8.11 29.25
N ILE A 236 4.18 9.08 28.33
CA ILE A 236 5.19 9.18 27.26
C ILE A 236 6.46 9.83 27.83
N GLU A 237 7.57 9.10 27.82
CA GLU A 237 8.85 9.59 28.33
C GLU A 237 9.71 10.22 27.22
N LYS A 238 9.70 9.60 26.03
CA LYS A 238 10.46 10.10 24.88
C LYS A 238 9.62 10.03 23.61
N ALA A 239 9.53 11.17 22.93
CA ALA A 239 8.95 11.28 21.61
C ALA A 239 9.75 12.26 20.73
N ASP A 240 9.75 12.03 19.42
CA ASP A 240 10.32 12.95 18.42
C ASP A 240 9.26 13.38 17.40
N PRO A 241 8.40 14.36 17.74
CA PRO A 241 7.36 14.84 16.84
C PRO A 241 7.89 15.60 15.62
N ARG A 242 9.21 15.79 15.49
CA ARG A 242 9.83 16.46 14.33
C ARG A 242 10.01 15.50 13.15
N VAL A 243 9.90 14.19 13.39
CA VAL A 243 9.87 13.15 12.36
C VAL A 243 8.78 13.44 11.33
N MET A 244 7.63 13.95 11.80
CA MET A 244 6.45 14.27 10.98
C MET A 244 6.13 13.06 10.10
N GLN A 245 5.76 11.96 10.74
CA GLN A 245 5.29 10.80 10.02
C GLN A 245 3.99 11.18 9.29
N SER A 246 3.73 10.60 8.12
CA SER A 246 2.43 10.73 7.46
C SER A 246 1.39 9.80 8.10
N PRO A 247 0.09 9.94 7.80
CA PRO A 247 -0.83 8.83 7.97
C PRO A 247 -0.29 7.58 7.28
N ILE A 248 -0.57 6.40 7.82
CA ILE A 248 -0.02 5.14 7.32
C ILE A 248 -1.00 4.51 6.33
N VAL A 249 -0.49 4.15 5.16
CA VAL A 249 -1.22 3.50 4.07
C VAL A 249 -1.16 1.98 4.25
N LYS A 250 -2.28 1.36 4.66
CA LYS A 250 -2.41 -0.10 4.76
C LYS A 250 -2.73 -0.71 3.39
N THR A 251 -1.85 -1.58 2.93
CA THR A 251 -1.93 -2.32 1.66
C THR A 251 -2.09 -3.80 1.97
N THR A 252 -3.22 -4.39 1.59
CA THR A 252 -3.49 -5.81 1.82
C THR A 252 -3.47 -6.57 0.49
N LEU A 253 -2.58 -7.56 0.37
CA LEU A 253 -2.32 -8.29 -0.88
C LEU A 253 -3.40 -9.32 -1.25
N ARG A 254 -4.06 -9.94 -0.27
CA ARG A 254 -5.13 -10.95 -0.45
C ARG A 254 -6.21 -10.83 0.62
N ALA A 255 -7.38 -11.41 0.37
CA ALA A 255 -8.50 -11.30 1.30
C ALA A 255 -8.14 -11.90 2.66
N GLU A 256 -8.43 -11.19 3.75
CA GLU A 256 -7.97 -11.51 5.11
C GLU A 256 -8.38 -12.90 5.59
N PHE A 257 -9.52 -13.43 5.14
CA PHE A 257 -9.95 -14.79 5.47
C PHE A 257 -9.05 -15.89 4.89
N LEU A 258 -8.23 -15.56 3.89
CA LEU A 258 -7.25 -16.49 3.33
C LEU A 258 -6.02 -16.67 4.23
N GLU A 259 -5.81 -15.77 5.20
CA GLU A 259 -4.73 -15.88 6.19
C GLU A 259 -5.00 -16.93 7.28
N HIS A 260 -6.26 -17.30 7.48
CA HIS A 260 -6.72 -17.95 8.70
C HIS A 260 -7.37 -19.30 8.47
N ILE A 261 -6.81 -20.10 7.57
CA ILE A 261 -7.37 -21.38 7.18
C ILE A 261 -6.96 -22.46 8.19
N ASN A 262 -7.77 -22.64 9.24
CA ASN A 262 -7.76 -23.85 10.09
C ASN A 262 -8.42 -25.07 9.40
N ASP A 263 -8.96 -24.90 8.19
CA ASP A 263 -9.65 -25.96 7.46
C ASP A 263 -9.26 -25.87 5.98
N PRO A 264 -8.21 -26.61 5.53
CA PRO A 264 -7.64 -26.55 4.18
C PRO A 264 -8.60 -27.21 3.19
N LEU A 265 -9.76 -26.62 3.00
CA LEU A 265 -10.68 -26.97 1.94
C LEU A 265 -10.08 -26.46 0.63
N TRP A 266 -9.21 -27.31 0.04
CA TRP A 266 -9.08 -27.69 -1.38
C TRP A 266 -9.38 -26.66 -2.47
N HIS A 267 -9.33 -25.36 -2.18
CA HIS A 267 -9.63 -24.31 -3.14
C HIS A 267 -8.38 -23.68 -3.75
N THR A 268 -7.17 -23.99 -3.25
CA THR A 268 -5.86 -23.54 -3.81
C THR A 268 -4.63 -24.16 -3.10
N ASN A 269 -3.48 -24.05 -3.77
CA ASN A 269 -2.14 -24.52 -3.39
C ASN A 269 -1.31 -23.45 -2.64
N TRP A 270 -1.93 -22.67 -1.74
CA TRP A 270 -1.25 -21.54 -1.09
C TRP A 270 -0.46 -21.97 0.14
N TRP A 271 0.86 -21.74 0.11
CA TRP A 271 1.78 -21.95 1.23
C TRP A 271 2.57 -20.68 1.52
N THR A 272 3.38 -20.70 2.58
CA THR A 272 4.29 -19.59 2.94
C THR A 272 5.30 -19.24 1.84
N ASP A 273 5.53 -20.15 0.89
CA ASP A 273 6.36 -19.90 -0.31
C ASP A 273 5.60 -19.23 -1.47
N SER A 274 4.39 -18.70 -1.24
CA SER A 274 3.57 -18.10 -2.31
C SER A 274 4.33 -16.99 -3.04
N GLU A 275 4.32 -17.04 -4.38
CA GLU A 275 5.04 -16.09 -5.22
C GLU A 275 4.28 -14.74 -5.30
N VAL A 276 4.92 -13.64 -4.93
CA VAL A 276 4.49 -12.28 -5.24
C VAL A 276 5.15 -11.84 -6.54
N ARG A 277 4.34 -11.49 -7.53
CA ARG A 277 4.80 -10.89 -8.78
C ARG A 277 4.82 -9.37 -8.65
N VAL A 278 6.00 -8.79 -8.87
CA VAL A 278 6.19 -7.34 -8.95
C VAL A 278 6.43 -6.96 -10.41
N LYS A 279 5.70 -5.96 -10.89
CA LYS A 279 5.87 -5.36 -12.22
C LYS A 279 5.88 -3.84 -12.10
N GLY A 280 6.53 -3.14 -13.02
CA GLY A 280 6.44 -1.69 -13.09
C GLY A 280 7.76 -1.03 -13.45
N HIS A 281 7.95 0.18 -12.95
CA HIS A 281 9.14 0.99 -13.15
C HIS A 281 9.70 1.45 -11.82
N ILE A 282 11.02 1.47 -11.73
CA ILE A 282 11.75 1.99 -10.60
C ILE A 282 12.98 2.74 -11.12
N ASP A 283 13.22 3.91 -10.54
CA ASP A 283 14.44 4.67 -10.69
C ASP A 283 14.90 5.16 -9.31
N SER A 284 16.01 5.91 -9.28
CA SER A 284 16.61 6.42 -8.03
C SER A 284 15.74 7.43 -7.26
N THR A 285 14.65 7.93 -7.85
CA THR A 285 13.78 8.96 -7.29
C THR A 285 12.35 8.48 -7.04
N THR A 286 11.83 7.64 -7.93
CA THR A 286 10.41 7.29 -8.07
C THR A 286 10.28 5.80 -8.38
N PHE A 287 9.22 5.18 -7.86
CA PHE A 287 8.74 3.91 -8.38
C PHE A 287 7.24 3.94 -8.61
N PHE A 288 6.82 3.19 -9.62
CA PHE A 288 5.44 2.81 -9.84
C PHE A 288 5.40 1.30 -10.05
N LEU A 289 4.88 0.59 -9.06
CA LEU A 289 4.82 -0.85 -9.03
C LEU A 289 3.38 -1.35 -9.06
N VAL A 290 3.20 -2.56 -9.57
CA VAL A 290 1.99 -3.35 -9.50
C VAL A 290 2.36 -4.68 -8.86
N LEU A 291 1.79 -4.91 -7.68
CA LEU A 291 1.99 -6.11 -6.89
C LEU A 291 0.83 -7.08 -7.14
N GLN A 292 1.12 -8.36 -7.25
CA GLN A 292 0.11 -9.41 -7.32
C GLN A 292 0.61 -10.64 -6.56
N ALA A 293 -0.10 -11.04 -5.51
CA ALA A 293 0.17 -12.31 -4.85
C ALA A 293 -0.41 -13.45 -5.70
N ASP A 294 0.45 -14.34 -6.21
CA ASP A 294 0.12 -15.53 -6.98
C ASP A 294 -0.79 -15.31 -8.22
N THR A 295 -0.94 -16.33 -9.07
CA THR A 295 -1.74 -16.31 -10.30
C THR A 295 -2.84 -17.39 -10.31
N ALA A 296 -3.08 -18.05 -9.18
CA ALA A 296 -4.06 -19.14 -9.06
C ALA A 296 -5.46 -18.75 -9.59
N PRO A 297 -6.20 -19.69 -10.20
CA PRO A 297 -7.42 -19.42 -10.94
C PRO A 297 -8.62 -19.15 -10.02
N VAL A 298 -8.65 -17.99 -9.37
CA VAL A 298 -9.84 -17.38 -8.76
C VAL A 298 -10.21 -16.10 -9.55
N TRP A 299 -10.13 -16.21 -10.87
CA TRP A 299 -10.28 -15.12 -11.84
C TRP A 299 -11.67 -14.47 -11.79
N GLU A 300 -12.72 -15.22 -11.45
CA GLU A 300 -14.10 -14.71 -11.40
C GLU A 300 -14.45 -13.90 -10.14
N LYS A 301 -13.64 -14.02 -9.08
CA LYS A 301 -13.96 -13.49 -7.75
C LYS A 301 -12.94 -12.53 -7.17
N ASN A 302 -11.79 -12.37 -7.85
CA ASN A 302 -10.80 -11.31 -7.60
C ASN A 302 -10.32 -11.24 -6.13
N LEU A 303 -10.17 -12.40 -5.47
CA LEU A 303 -9.73 -12.50 -4.08
C LEU A 303 -8.26 -12.08 -3.87
N VAL A 304 -7.49 -12.12 -4.96
CA VAL A 304 -6.09 -11.70 -4.98
C VAL A 304 -5.89 -10.72 -6.15
N PRO A 305 -6.26 -9.44 -5.96
CA PRO A 305 -6.21 -8.45 -7.02
C PRO A 305 -4.79 -7.96 -7.28
N THR A 306 -4.62 -7.36 -8.46
CA THR A 306 -3.43 -6.56 -8.78
C THR A 306 -3.51 -5.19 -8.09
N ILE A 307 -2.48 -4.86 -7.33
CA ILE A 307 -2.39 -3.69 -6.43
C ILE A 307 -1.38 -2.69 -6.97
N PRO A 308 -1.79 -1.46 -7.32
CA PRO A 308 -0.85 -0.40 -7.67
C PRO A 308 -0.21 0.16 -6.40
N LEU A 309 1.08 0.48 -6.46
CA LEU A 309 1.83 1.17 -5.42
C LEU A 309 2.69 2.24 -6.09
N TYR A 310 2.57 3.48 -5.64
CA TYR A 310 3.32 4.61 -6.16
C TYR A 310 3.96 5.41 -5.05
N PHE A 311 5.24 5.71 -5.21
CA PHE A 311 5.92 6.76 -4.47
C PHE A 311 6.85 7.52 -5.42
N GLY A 312 6.67 8.82 -5.51
CA GLY A 312 7.50 9.64 -6.40
C GLY A 312 7.10 11.09 -6.46
N LYS A 313 7.86 11.83 -7.26
CA LYS A 313 7.66 13.27 -7.46
C LYS A 313 6.36 13.54 -8.21
N VAL A 314 5.66 14.60 -7.84
CA VAL A 314 4.56 15.16 -8.62
C VAL A 314 5.15 16.23 -9.54
N ASN A 315 5.10 15.98 -10.84
CA ASN A 315 5.66 16.90 -11.82
C ASN A 315 4.74 18.12 -11.98
N SER A 316 5.25 19.29 -11.61
CA SER A 316 4.55 20.57 -11.71
C SER A 316 4.34 20.98 -13.17
N LEU A 317 3.18 21.58 -13.46
CA LEU A 317 2.87 22.16 -14.77
C LEU A 317 3.40 23.59 -14.91
N ASP A 318 3.48 24.32 -13.80
CA ASP A 318 3.72 25.78 -13.79
C ASP A 318 5.21 26.14 -13.64
N GLY A 319 6.12 25.16 -13.63
CA GLY A 319 7.54 25.39 -13.35
C GLY A 319 7.84 25.81 -11.91
N ASP A 320 6.81 25.90 -11.05
CA ASP A 320 6.96 26.09 -9.61
C ASP A 320 7.85 24.97 -9.05
N LYS A 321 8.97 25.35 -8.40
CA LYS A 321 9.94 24.46 -7.72
C LYS A 321 9.35 23.74 -6.49
N ASP A 322 8.03 23.68 -6.37
CA ASP A 322 7.37 23.11 -5.21
C ASP A 322 7.32 21.58 -5.37
N GLU A 323 8.28 20.91 -4.74
CA GLU A 323 8.56 19.47 -4.82
C GLU A 323 7.58 18.63 -3.98
N GLY A 324 6.32 18.57 -4.42
CA GLY A 324 5.35 17.63 -3.87
C GLY A 324 5.76 16.19 -4.18
N TYR A 325 5.75 15.32 -3.17
CA TYR A 325 5.87 13.87 -3.34
C TYR A 325 4.52 13.23 -3.08
N ALA A 326 4.12 12.28 -3.92
CA ALA A 326 2.88 11.56 -3.78
C ALA A 326 3.13 10.11 -3.34
N LEU A 327 2.28 9.61 -2.44
CA LEU A 327 2.22 8.24 -2.00
C LEU A 327 0.77 7.76 -2.11
N PHE A 328 0.57 6.61 -2.74
CA PHE A 328 -0.67 5.86 -2.63
C PHE A 328 -0.44 4.38 -2.89
N SER A 329 -1.37 3.57 -2.41
CA SER A 329 -1.39 2.14 -2.66
C SER A 329 -2.81 1.61 -2.83
N GLY A 330 -2.94 0.46 -3.46
CA GLY A 330 -4.19 -0.29 -3.49
C GLY A 330 -4.32 -1.24 -2.31
N THR A 331 -5.55 -1.64 -2.03
CA THR A 331 -5.85 -2.66 -1.04
C THR A 331 -7.12 -3.41 -1.43
N ILE A 332 -7.37 -4.52 -0.75
CA ILE A 332 -8.62 -5.27 -0.88
C ILE A 332 -9.70 -4.59 -0.05
N PRO A 333 -10.99 -4.66 -0.46
CA PRO A 333 -12.08 -4.13 0.34
C PRO A 333 -11.98 -4.59 1.80
N PRO A 334 -12.03 -3.68 2.78
CA PRO A 334 -11.90 -4.03 4.18
C PRO A 334 -13.08 -4.91 4.59
N VAL A 335 -12.80 -6.01 5.26
CA VAL A 335 -13.82 -6.91 5.78
C VAL A 335 -14.09 -6.55 7.24
N LYS A 336 -15.36 -6.45 7.63
CA LYS A 336 -15.71 -6.21 9.04
C LYS A 336 -15.59 -7.48 9.87
N ARG A 337 -16.02 -8.61 9.32
CA ARG A 337 -16.01 -9.91 10.00
C ARG A 337 -15.91 -11.06 9.01
N VAL A 338 -15.09 -12.05 9.33
CA VAL A 338 -14.99 -13.31 8.60
C VAL A 338 -15.49 -14.43 9.52
N ASP A 339 -16.40 -15.27 9.01
CA ASP A 339 -16.84 -16.51 9.64
C ASP A 339 -16.39 -17.67 8.74
N SER A 340 -15.28 -18.32 9.12
CA SER A 340 -14.72 -19.46 8.40
C SER A 340 -15.63 -20.69 8.47
N THR A 341 -16.29 -20.91 9.61
CA THR A 341 -17.21 -22.05 9.84
C THR A 341 -18.43 -21.98 8.93
N ARG A 342 -19.03 -20.80 8.77
CA ARG A 342 -20.19 -20.60 7.88
C ARG A 342 -19.77 -20.26 6.44
N LYS A 343 -18.48 -20.05 6.19
CA LYS A 343 -17.92 -19.55 4.92
C LYS A 343 -18.54 -18.21 4.51
N GLU A 344 -18.86 -17.37 5.49
CA GLU A 344 -19.54 -16.08 5.32
C GLU A 344 -18.72 -14.91 5.86
N THR A 345 -18.74 -13.80 5.14
CA THR A 345 -18.07 -12.56 5.50
C THR A 345 -19.11 -11.46 5.61
N THR A 346 -18.98 -10.63 6.64
CA THR A 346 -19.75 -9.41 6.79
C THR A 346 -18.98 -8.23 6.19
N PHE A 347 -19.56 -7.64 5.14
CA PHE A 347 -19.05 -6.43 4.52
C PHE A 347 -19.97 -5.25 4.82
N SER A 348 -19.40 -4.06 5.05
CA SER A 348 -20.15 -2.81 5.18
C SER A 348 -20.24 -2.09 3.84
N TRP A 349 -21.43 -2.08 3.27
CA TRP A 349 -21.74 -1.33 2.07
C TRP A 349 -22.77 -0.25 2.43
N ARG A 350 -22.78 0.88 1.73
CA ARG A 350 -24.00 1.67 1.69
C ARG A 350 -24.92 1.02 0.69
N LYS A 351 -26.15 0.78 1.12
CA LYS A 351 -27.22 0.50 0.18
C LYS A 351 -27.60 1.79 -0.53
N ILE A 352 -26.89 2.11 -1.61
CA ILE A 352 -27.46 2.98 -2.65
C ILE A 352 -28.38 2.07 -3.44
N MET A 353 -29.67 2.05 -3.09
CA MET A 353 -30.65 1.45 -4.00
C MET A 353 -30.67 2.32 -5.27
N PRO A 354 -30.31 1.78 -6.45
CA PRO A 354 -30.68 2.43 -7.69
C PRO A 354 -32.18 2.20 -7.84
N GLY A 355 -32.97 3.19 -7.40
CA GLY A 355 -34.42 3.11 -7.40
C GLY A 355 -35.00 3.60 -6.08
N ASP A 356 -35.71 4.72 -6.18
CA ASP A 356 -36.87 5.06 -5.36
C ASP A 356 -36.66 5.00 -3.84
N THR A 357 -36.15 6.08 -3.26
CA THR A 357 -36.43 6.30 -1.83
C THR A 357 -37.89 6.72 -1.72
N ILE A 358 -38.71 5.88 -1.10
CA ILE A 358 -40.09 6.21 -0.76
C ILE A 358 -40.08 7.01 0.54
N LEU A 359 -40.44 8.29 0.44
CA LEU A 359 -40.66 9.15 1.60
C LEU A 359 -42.14 9.18 1.96
N TYR A 360 -42.43 9.07 3.25
CA TYR A 360 -43.77 9.33 3.77
C TYR A 360 -43.88 10.81 4.17
N VAL A 361 -44.94 11.47 3.71
CA VAL A 361 -45.27 12.84 4.11
C VAL A 361 -46.69 12.91 4.67
N ASN A 362 -46.85 13.64 5.77
CA ASN A 362 -48.14 13.75 6.46
C ASN A 362 -49.23 14.39 5.58
N ASP A 363 -48.84 15.33 4.72
CA ASP A 363 -49.72 16.01 3.77
C ASP A 363 -49.00 16.32 2.46
N ALA A 364 -49.17 15.44 1.47
CA ALA A 364 -48.57 15.61 0.15
C ALA A 364 -49.28 16.68 -0.69
N THR A 365 -50.45 17.19 -0.29
CA THR A 365 -51.24 18.14 -1.10
C THR A 365 -50.56 19.51 -1.25
N LYS A 366 -49.67 19.86 -0.31
CA LYS A 366 -48.91 21.12 -0.30
C LYS A 366 -47.60 21.08 -1.10
N LEU A 367 -47.25 19.93 -1.68
CA LEU A 367 -46.02 19.74 -2.46
C LEU A 367 -46.27 19.93 -3.96
N PRO A 368 -45.27 20.41 -4.73
CA PRO A 368 -45.38 20.55 -6.18
C PRO A 368 -45.65 19.21 -6.89
N GLU A 369 -46.23 19.26 -8.09
CA GLU A 369 -46.40 18.06 -8.92
C GLU A 369 -45.06 17.55 -9.44
N ALA A 370 -44.94 16.23 -9.61
CA ALA A 370 -43.73 15.62 -10.12
C ALA A 370 -43.61 15.83 -11.65
N PRO A 371 -42.40 16.05 -12.20
CA PRO A 371 -41.10 16.08 -11.51
C PRO A 371 -40.76 17.47 -10.94
N ALA A 372 -40.25 17.52 -9.70
CA ALA A 372 -39.85 18.77 -9.04
C ALA A 372 -38.66 18.57 -8.07
N LEU A 373 -37.87 19.61 -7.81
CA LEU A 373 -36.84 19.56 -6.76
C LEU A 373 -37.46 19.92 -5.40
N LEU A 374 -37.17 19.12 -4.38
CA LEU A 374 -37.58 19.32 -3.00
C LEU A 374 -36.35 19.50 -2.13
N THR A 375 -36.44 20.40 -1.16
CA THR A 375 -35.43 20.55 -0.11
C THR A 375 -35.96 19.89 1.16
N ILE A 376 -35.30 18.83 1.61
CA ILE A 376 -35.64 18.11 2.84
C ILE A 376 -34.82 18.68 3.99
N ASN A 377 -35.50 19.07 5.06
CA ASN A 377 -34.91 19.61 6.30
C ASN A 377 -33.90 20.76 6.07
N GLY A 378 -34.09 21.54 5.00
CA GLY A 378 -33.24 22.70 4.67
C GLY A 378 -31.82 22.36 4.18
N THR A 379 -31.46 21.08 4.08
CA THR A 379 -30.06 20.64 3.83
C THR A 379 -29.90 19.72 2.64
N GLU A 380 -30.94 18.97 2.26
CA GLU A 380 -30.81 17.94 1.23
C GLU A 380 -31.74 18.22 0.05
N VAL A 381 -31.16 18.39 -1.15
CA VAL A 381 -31.93 18.56 -2.38
C VAL A 381 -32.18 17.19 -3.01
N VAL A 382 -33.45 16.85 -3.19
CA VAL A 382 -33.90 15.63 -3.88
C VAL A 382 -34.82 15.98 -5.04
N LYS A 383 -34.82 15.17 -6.08
CA LYS A 383 -35.72 15.24 -7.21
C LYS A 383 -36.92 14.32 -6.95
N LEU A 384 -38.11 14.89 -6.80
CA LEU A 384 -39.38 14.19 -6.80
C LEU A 384 -39.63 13.59 -8.20
N ILE A 385 -39.80 12.27 -8.24
CA ILE A 385 -40.07 11.49 -9.46
C ILE A 385 -41.56 11.18 -9.57
N GLU A 386 -42.21 10.77 -8.47
CA GLU A 386 -43.62 10.37 -8.48
C GLU A 386 -44.29 10.69 -7.13
N LYS A 387 -45.59 11.03 -7.17
CA LYS A 387 -46.43 11.26 -5.98
C LYS A 387 -47.63 10.30 -5.99
N LYS A 388 -47.71 9.43 -4.99
CA LYS A 388 -48.82 8.47 -4.78
C LYS A 388 -49.39 8.63 -3.37
N GLY A 389 -50.42 9.47 -3.25
CA GLY A 389 -51.04 9.77 -1.96
C GLY A 389 -50.03 10.41 -0.99
N LYS A 390 -49.78 9.76 0.15
CA LYS A 390 -48.80 10.19 1.17
C LYS A 390 -47.37 9.73 0.91
N TYR A 391 -47.13 8.99 -0.18
CA TYR A 391 -45.84 8.44 -0.54
C TYR A 391 -45.23 9.20 -1.71
N LEU A 392 -43.97 9.60 -1.59
CA LEU A 392 -43.19 10.30 -2.60
C LEU A 392 -42.02 9.43 -3.03
N THR A 393 -41.87 9.25 -4.33
CA THR A 393 -40.69 8.62 -4.91
C THR A 393 -39.68 9.71 -5.23
N VAL A 394 -38.52 9.69 -4.57
CA VAL A 394 -37.46 10.69 -4.80
C VAL A 394 -36.13 10.06 -5.20
N GLU A 395 -35.38 10.80 -6.02
CA GLU A 395 -34.00 10.53 -6.40
C GLU A 395 -33.11 11.64 -5.81
N ARG A 396 -31.97 11.30 -5.20
CA ARG A 396 -31.05 12.32 -4.70
C ARG A 396 -30.43 13.09 -5.88
N ALA A 397 -30.51 14.42 -5.85
CA ALA A 397 -29.71 15.23 -6.76
C ALA A 397 -28.23 15.11 -6.33
N GLN A 398 -27.31 14.93 -7.27
CA GLN A 398 -25.88 14.77 -6.97
C GLN A 398 -25.30 15.97 -6.20
N LEU A 399 -24.74 15.68 -5.02
CA LEU A 399 -23.62 16.31 -4.27
C LEU A 399 -23.49 17.86 -4.17
N GLY A 400 -23.38 18.34 -2.92
CA GLY A 400 -22.51 19.48 -2.59
C GLY A 400 -23.01 20.45 -1.51
N THR A 401 -22.94 20.08 -0.22
CA THR A 401 -22.57 20.93 0.96
C THR A 401 -22.96 20.19 2.24
N PHE A 402 -21.99 19.89 3.11
CA PHE A 402 -22.27 19.46 4.48
C PHE A 402 -22.19 20.70 5.37
N MET A 403 -23.33 21.31 5.71
CA MET A 403 -23.41 22.14 6.93
C MET A 403 -23.99 21.31 8.05
N ARG A 404 -23.29 21.31 9.19
CA ARG A 404 -23.77 20.72 10.45
C ARG A 404 -24.69 21.74 11.12
N ALA A 405 -25.99 21.46 11.22
CA ALA A 405 -26.92 22.32 11.96
C ALA A 405 -27.11 21.81 13.41
N PRO A 406 -27.24 22.72 14.38
CA PRO A 406 -27.36 22.39 15.80
C PRO A 406 -28.72 21.81 16.16
N TYR A 407 -28.71 21.13 17.28
CA TYR A 407 -29.77 20.30 17.86
C TYR A 407 -30.88 21.16 18.47
N TRP A 408 -32.03 21.37 17.83
CA TRP A 408 -33.35 21.36 18.49
C TRP A 408 -34.53 21.64 17.54
N ASP A 409 -35.53 20.77 17.66
CA ASP A 409 -36.98 21.00 17.60
C ASP A 409 -37.64 21.69 16.39
N THR A 410 -38.31 20.88 15.54
CA THR A 410 -39.68 21.16 15.08
C THR A 410 -40.34 19.85 14.64
N GLY A 411 -41.50 19.55 15.20
CA GLY A 411 -42.24 18.28 15.12
C GLY A 411 -42.78 17.88 13.74
N ALA A 412 -41.89 17.64 12.79
CA ALA A 412 -42.16 16.89 11.56
C ALA A 412 -41.24 15.67 11.52
N THR A 413 -41.78 14.49 11.84
CA THR A 413 -41.06 13.22 11.70
C THR A 413 -40.94 12.83 10.22
N ILE A 414 -40.20 13.60 9.43
CA ILE A 414 -39.54 13.02 8.27
C ILE A 414 -38.41 12.21 8.89
N ALA A 415 -38.59 10.88 8.95
CA ALA A 415 -37.50 9.99 9.32
C ALA A 415 -36.28 10.47 8.55
N ARG A 416 -35.19 10.78 9.26
CA ARG A 416 -33.89 10.95 8.60
C ARG A 416 -33.81 9.82 7.59
N LEU A 417 -33.48 10.14 6.34
CA LEU A 417 -32.96 9.16 5.39
C LEU A 417 -31.77 8.52 6.11
N SER A 418 -32.03 7.49 6.91
CA SER A 418 -31.01 6.91 7.75
C SER A 418 -30.05 6.28 6.76
N THR A 419 -28.79 6.67 6.87
CA THR A 419 -27.70 5.90 6.30
C THR A 419 -27.76 4.54 6.98
N ASN A 420 -28.59 3.63 6.46
CA ASN A 420 -28.54 2.24 6.84
C ASN A 420 -27.19 1.73 6.32
N ASN A 421 -26.17 1.84 7.15
CA ASN A 421 -24.98 1.00 7.07
C ASN A 421 -25.49 -0.44 7.29
N ALA A 422 -25.99 -1.05 6.23
CA ALA A 422 -26.48 -2.42 6.28
C ALA A 422 -25.27 -3.35 6.16
N SER A 423 -25.03 -4.17 7.18
CA SER A 423 -24.10 -5.28 7.10
C SER A 423 -24.80 -6.47 6.42
N LYS A 424 -24.28 -6.96 5.30
CA LYS A 424 -24.78 -8.20 4.68
C LYS A 424 -23.74 -9.30 4.87
N ARG A 425 -24.20 -10.47 5.30
CA ARG A 425 -23.44 -11.73 5.21
C ARG A 425 -23.40 -12.15 3.75
N VAL A 426 -22.20 -12.20 3.19
CA VAL A 426 -21.93 -12.67 1.82
C VAL A 426 -20.98 -13.84 1.91
N LYS A 427 -20.98 -14.75 0.93
CA LYS A 427 -19.98 -15.82 0.93
C LYS A 427 -18.59 -15.20 0.89
N ASN A 428 -17.63 -15.77 1.62
CA ASN A 428 -16.24 -15.27 1.71
C ASN A 428 -15.65 -15.00 0.32
N GLU A 429 -15.86 -15.96 -0.57
CA GLU A 429 -15.41 -15.90 -1.95
C GLU A 429 -16.00 -14.72 -2.75
N ASP A 430 -17.16 -14.17 -2.41
CA ASP A 430 -17.83 -13.15 -3.21
C ASP A 430 -17.54 -11.71 -2.74
N VAL A 431 -16.84 -11.54 -1.62
CA VAL A 431 -16.63 -10.24 -0.92
C VAL A 431 -16.09 -9.15 -1.83
N VAL A 432 -15.01 -9.44 -2.58
CA VAL A 432 -14.38 -8.44 -3.45
C VAL A 432 -15.26 -8.14 -4.66
N SER A 433 -15.93 -9.16 -5.20
CA SER A 433 -16.77 -9.03 -6.39
C SER A 433 -18.05 -8.21 -6.15
N LEU A 434 -18.52 -8.15 -4.89
CA LEU A 434 -19.70 -7.42 -4.46
C LEU A 434 -19.40 -6.00 -3.94
N PHE A 435 -18.11 -5.63 -3.82
CA PHE A 435 -17.74 -4.28 -3.41
C PHE A 435 -18.19 -3.25 -4.46
N ASP A 436 -18.87 -2.19 -4.03
CA ASP A 436 -19.31 -1.12 -4.92
C ASP A 436 -18.24 -0.03 -5.02
N PHE A 437 -17.42 -0.12 -6.06
CA PHE A 437 -16.36 0.85 -6.36
C PHE A 437 -16.91 2.20 -6.87
N ASP A 438 -18.22 2.30 -7.13
CA ASP A 438 -18.91 3.50 -7.59
C ASP A 438 -19.59 4.27 -6.45
N ASP A 439 -19.64 3.72 -5.24
CA ASP A 439 -20.15 4.42 -4.06
C ASP A 439 -19.07 5.37 -3.49
N PRO A 440 -19.22 6.71 -3.61
CA PRO A 440 -18.27 7.65 -3.03
C PRO A 440 -18.28 7.63 -1.49
N GLY A 441 -19.33 7.07 -0.90
CA GLY A 441 -19.52 6.96 0.54
C GLY A 441 -19.06 5.64 1.15
N ALA A 442 -18.65 4.66 0.33
CA ALA A 442 -18.05 3.42 0.81
C ALA A 442 -16.64 3.74 1.32
N THR A 443 -16.43 3.74 2.63
CA THR A 443 -15.10 3.99 3.21
C THR A 443 -14.20 2.78 3.00
N VAL A 444 -13.03 2.96 2.39
CA VAL A 444 -12.07 1.88 2.12
C VAL A 444 -10.73 2.22 2.73
N GLY A 445 -10.26 1.31 3.58
CA GLY A 445 -9.03 1.50 4.35
C GLY A 445 -9.28 2.34 5.60
N GLU A 446 -8.65 1.92 6.69
CA GLU A 446 -8.63 2.68 7.94
C GLU A 446 -7.54 3.73 7.87
N THR A 447 -7.85 4.98 8.20
CA THR A 447 -6.81 5.98 8.35
C THR A 447 -6.10 5.76 9.69
N ILE A 448 -4.87 5.26 9.62
CA ILE A 448 -4.02 5.05 10.78
C ILE A 448 -3.13 6.29 10.94
N TYR A 449 -3.28 6.99 12.07
CA TYR A 449 -2.51 8.18 12.40
C TYR A 449 -1.41 7.86 13.44
N PRO A 450 -0.28 8.55 13.48
CA PRO A 450 0.62 8.55 14.64
C PRO A 450 -0.12 9.03 15.91
N LEU A 451 0.33 8.62 17.09
CA LEU A 451 -0.40 8.85 18.35
C LEU A 451 -0.49 10.33 18.73
N LEU A 452 0.59 11.09 18.51
CA LEU A 452 0.70 12.48 18.95
C LEU A 452 0.29 13.51 17.89
N LYS A 453 -0.21 13.07 16.74
CA LYS A 453 -0.41 13.93 15.57
C LYS A 453 -1.87 14.11 15.21
N LEU A 454 -2.24 15.38 15.10
CA LEU A 454 -3.48 15.83 14.49
C LEU A 454 -3.15 16.42 13.12
N TYR A 455 -3.71 15.82 12.08
CA TYR A 455 -3.61 16.35 10.73
C TYR A 455 -4.79 17.28 10.43
N PRO A 456 -4.70 18.09 9.37
CA PRO A 456 -5.82 18.89 8.90
C PRO A 456 -7.07 18.05 8.63
N HIS A 457 -8.24 18.70 8.60
CA HIS A 457 -9.59 18.12 8.48
C HIS A 457 -9.82 17.19 7.26
N HIS A 458 -8.84 17.06 6.36
CA HIS A 458 -8.87 16.25 5.12
C HIS A 458 -7.55 15.51 4.86
N SER A 459 -7.01 14.84 5.87
CA SER A 459 -5.82 13.99 5.72
C SER A 459 -6.09 12.79 4.81
N SER A 460 -5.10 12.45 3.99
CA SER A 460 -5.17 11.28 3.11
C SER A 460 -4.99 9.98 3.88
N ASN A 461 -5.63 8.91 3.40
CA ASN A 461 -5.36 7.53 3.82
C ASN A 461 -4.56 6.73 2.77
N GLY A 462 -4.18 7.34 1.65
CA GLY A 462 -3.44 6.71 0.56
C GLY A 462 -4.16 5.61 -0.23
N VAL A 463 -5.44 5.35 0.04
CA VAL A 463 -6.29 4.34 -0.63
C VAL A 463 -7.49 5.00 -1.30
N ASP A 464 -8.22 5.81 -0.53
CA ASP A 464 -9.36 6.62 -0.99
C ASP A 464 -8.92 8.03 -1.43
N SER A 465 -7.62 8.26 -1.50
CA SER A 465 -7.01 9.52 -1.91
C SER A 465 -5.54 9.29 -2.21
N VAL A 466 -4.94 10.24 -2.93
CA VAL A 466 -3.49 10.32 -3.08
C VAL A 466 -2.94 11.24 -2.00
N MET A 467 -1.98 10.74 -1.24
CA MET A 467 -1.33 11.52 -0.20
C MET A 467 -0.21 12.33 -0.82
N VAL A 468 -0.21 13.64 -0.61
CA VAL A 468 0.90 14.51 -1.04
C VAL A 468 1.61 15.05 0.19
N SER A 469 2.95 14.99 0.20
CA SER A 469 3.78 15.44 1.32
C SER A 469 3.45 16.86 1.78
N ARG A 470 3.33 17.78 0.82
CA ARG A 470 3.00 19.18 1.06
C ARG A 470 2.13 19.76 -0.07
N SER A 471 1.03 20.39 0.32
CA SER A 471 0.13 21.15 -0.55
C SER A 471 0.75 22.50 -0.94
N ARG A 472 0.20 23.19 -1.94
CA ARG A 472 0.69 24.50 -2.40
C ARG A 472 0.64 25.54 -1.27
N PHE A 473 -0.36 25.46 -0.39
CA PHE A 473 -0.49 26.33 0.78
C PHE A 473 0.29 25.84 2.01
N GLY A 474 1.05 24.75 1.88
CA GLY A 474 1.93 24.23 2.92
C GLY A 474 1.27 23.29 3.92
N ALA A 475 0.02 22.89 3.70
CA ALA A 475 -0.61 21.85 4.49
C ALA A 475 -0.01 20.48 4.15
N ARG A 476 0.14 19.60 5.15
CA ARG A 476 0.84 18.32 4.98
C ARG A 476 -0.13 17.17 4.84
N TYR A 477 0.24 16.19 4.02
CA TYR A 477 -0.46 14.90 3.88
C TYR A 477 -1.97 15.03 3.57
N GLN A 478 -2.34 16.10 2.87
CA GLN A 478 -3.73 16.32 2.47
C GLN A 478 -4.15 15.34 1.37
N ALA A 479 -5.42 14.98 1.41
CA ALA A 479 -6.06 14.16 0.38
C ALA A 479 -6.10 14.91 -0.95
N HIS A 480 -5.47 14.32 -1.96
CA HIS A 480 -5.60 14.72 -3.36
C HIS A 480 -6.32 13.62 -4.14
N TYR A 481 -6.79 13.99 -5.33
CA TYR A 481 -7.58 13.15 -6.21
C TYR A 481 -6.89 13.04 -7.56
N LEU A 482 -7.16 11.95 -8.27
CA LEU A 482 -6.60 11.71 -9.59
C LEU A 482 -7.59 12.17 -10.66
N SER A 483 -7.06 12.83 -11.67
CA SER A 483 -7.80 13.19 -12.86
C SER A 483 -6.97 12.84 -14.08
N TRP A 484 -7.62 12.42 -15.15
CA TRP A 484 -6.98 12.24 -16.43
C TRP A 484 -7.95 12.72 -17.49
N ASN A 485 -7.42 13.16 -18.63
CA ASN A 485 -8.27 13.74 -19.65
C ASN A 485 -9.09 12.62 -20.28
N ALA A 486 -10.37 12.53 -19.92
CA ALA A 486 -11.36 11.75 -20.64
C ALA A 486 -12.10 12.69 -21.61
N PRO A 487 -12.40 12.27 -22.85
CA PRO A 487 -13.16 13.08 -23.81
C PRO A 487 -14.54 13.51 -23.29
N SER A 488 -15.02 14.67 -23.72
CA SER A 488 -16.20 15.37 -23.19
C SER A 488 -17.56 14.66 -23.27
N ASN A 489 -17.67 13.58 -24.05
CA ASN A 489 -18.93 12.85 -24.27
C ASN A 489 -19.02 11.48 -23.57
N GLN A 490 -18.09 11.17 -22.67
CA GLN A 490 -17.99 9.85 -22.06
C GLN A 490 -18.68 9.77 -20.69
N LEU A 491 -19.70 8.92 -20.59
CA LEU A 491 -20.15 8.37 -19.30
C LEU A 491 -19.14 7.31 -18.83
N PRO A 492 -18.82 7.22 -17.52
CA PRO A 492 -18.00 6.13 -17.00
C PRO A 492 -18.59 4.77 -17.42
N PRO A 493 -17.75 3.77 -17.74
CA PRO A 493 -18.24 2.46 -18.11
C PRO A 493 -19.10 1.87 -16.99
N ASN A 494 -20.29 1.38 -17.33
CA ASN A 494 -21.15 0.71 -16.35
C ASN A 494 -20.53 -0.65 -15.98
N ARG A 495 -19.94 -0.74 -14.79
CA ARG A 495 -19.34 -1.97 -14.24
C ARG A 495 -20.44 -2.85 -13.69
N VAL A 496 -21.16 -3.54 -14.55
CA VAL A 496 -22.16 -4.52 -14.15
C VAL A 496 -21.96 -5.75 -15.00
N ASP A 497 -21.58 -6.84 -14.36
CA ASP A 497 -21.59 -8.18 -14.97
C ASP A 497 -23.03 -8.74 -15.02
N GLU A 498 -23.26 -9.85 -15.71
CA GLU A 498 -24.57 -10.51 -15.89
C GLU A 498 -25.25 -10.86 -14.54
N ILE A 499 -24.47 -10.96 -13.47
CA ILE A 499 -24.89 -11.31 -12.10
C ILE A 499 -25.02 -10.07 -11.20
N GLY A 500 -24.71 -8.85 -11.69
CA GLY A 500 -24.79 -7.61 -10.91
C GLY A 500 -23.52 -7.24 -10.15
N LYS A 501 -22.39 -7.93 -10.41
CA LYS A 501 -21.07 -7.65 -9.80
C LYS A 501 -20.46 -6.37 -10.39
N LYS A 502 -19.76 -5.56 -9.57
CA LYS A 502 -19.26 -4.22 -9.94
C LYS A 502 -17.75 -3.98 -9.77
N TYR A 503 -16.94 -5.04 -9.73
CA TYR A 503 -15.49 -4.91 -9.55
C TYR A 503 -14.78 -4.36 -10.82
N PRO A 504 -13.53 -3.86 -10.76
CA PRO A 504 -12.89 -3.10 -11.85
C PRO A 504 -12.73 -3.84 -13.19
N ARG A 505 -12.83 -5.17 -13.18
CA ARG A 505 -12.77 -6.02 -14.38
C ARG A 505 -14.14 -6.57 -14.80
N ALA A 506 -15.20 -6.32 -14.02
CA ALA A 506 -16.57 -6.69 -14.34
C ALA A 506 -17.12 -5.74 -15.41
N TYR A 507 -17.06 -6.17 -16.67
CA TYR A 507 -17.73 -5.48 -17.77
C TYR A 507 -18.64 -6.46 -18.48
N ASN A 508 -19.87 -6.04 -18.73
CA ASN A 508 -20.71 -6.75 -19.67
C ASN A 508 -19.99 -6.83 -21.05
N PRO A 509 -20.08 -7.96 -21.74
CA PRO A 509 -19.56 -8.10 -23.09
C PRO A 509 -20.03 -6.95 -23.98
N VAL A 510 -19.15 -6.48 -24.87
CA VAL A 510 -19.38 -5.33 -25.75
C VAL A 510 -20.70 -5.44 -26.52
N GLU A 511 -21.10 -6.67 -26.85
CA GLU A 511 -22.34 -7.02 -27.56
C GLU A 511 -23.63 -6.75 -26.77
N LYS A 512 -23.56 -6.70 -25.43
CA LYS A 512 -24.72 -6.53 -24.54
C LYS A 512 -24.87 -5.11 -24.00
N THR A 513 -23.89 -4.22 -24.23
CA THR A 513 -23.96 -2.82 -23.75
C THR A 513 -24.14 -1.83 -24.88
N ASN A 514 -25.18 -0.98 -24.80
CA ASN A 514 -25.34 0.18 -25.69
C ASN A 514 -24.22 1.25 -25.52
N ASN A 515 -23.32 1.06 -24.55
CA ASN A 515 -22.19 1.96 -24.25
C ASN A 515 -21.12 1.99 -25.34
N TYR A 516 -21.11 1.01 -26.26
CA TYR A 516 -20.23 1.00 -27.44
C TYR A 516 -20.33 2.29 -28.30
N LYS A 517 -21.47 2.99 -28.27
CA LYS A 517 -21.71 4.18 -29.09
C LYS A 517 -20.97 5.44 -28.62
N TYR A 518 -20.49 5.48 -27.37
CA TYR A 518 -19.92 6.69 -26.76
C TYR A 518 -18.56 6.46 -26.10
N GLN A 519 -17.93 5.32 -26.32
CA GLN A 519 -16.61 5.00 -25.77
C GLN A 519 -15.52 5.11 -26.84
N PHE A 520 -14.44 5.83 -26.54
CA PHE A 520 -13.24 5.88 -27.38
C PHE A 520 -12.47 4.57 -27.24
N ASN A 521 -12.91 3.56 -27.99
CA ASN A 521 -12.17 2.32 -28.15
C ASN A 521 -10.92 2.58 -28.98
N THR A 522 -9.92 1.71 -28.83
CA THR A 522 -8.77 1.68 -29.74
C THR A 522 -9.25 1.68 -31.19
N SER A 523 -8.75 2.65 -31.97
CA SER A 523 -9.13 2.78 -33.36
C SER A 523 -8.70 1.54 -34.13
N ARG A 524 -9.64 0.75 -34.64
CA ARG A 524 -9.32 -0.42 -35.49
C ARG A 524 -8.59 -0.06 -36.79
N TYR A 525 -8.61 1.22 -37.19
CA TYR A 525 -8.00 1.69 -38.43
C TYR A 525 -6.60 2.26 -38.24
N SER A 526 -6.30 2.80 -37.05
CA SER A 526 -5.02 3.48 -36.78
C SER A 526 -4.26 2.91 -35.59
N ASP A 527 -4.85 1.95 -34.88
CA ASP A 527 -4.35 1.35 -33.63
C ASP A 527 -3.99 2.38 -32.55
N LYS A 528 -4.55 3.59 -32.65
CA LYS A 528 -4.37 4.66 -31.67
C LYS A 528 -5.39 4.54 -30.55
N VAL A 529 -4.93 4.78 -29.32
CA VAL A 529 -5.75 4.90 -28.12
C VAL A 529 -5.63 6.32 -27.56
N HIS A 530 -6.73 6.84 -27.01
CA HIS A 530 -6.68 8.07 -26.24
C HIS A 530 -5.94 7.82 -24.92
N SER A 531 -4.91 8.61 -24.68
CA SER A 531 -4.10 8.55 -23.46
C SER A 531 -3.81 9.96 -22.96
N SER A 532 -3.57 10.08 -21.66
CA SER A 532 -3.19 11.35 -21.04
C SER A 532 -2.36 11.10 -19.80
N ARG A 533 -1.64 12.14 -19.36
CA ARG A 533 -1.00 12.13 -18.04
C ARG A 533 -2.05 12.00 -16.94
N ILE A 534 -1.66 11.38 -15.83
CA ILE A 534 -2.52 11.28 -14.64
C ILE A 534 -2.21 12.48 -13.76
N TYR A 535 -3.13 13.44 -13.72
CA TYR A 535 -3.04 14.65 -12.91
C TYR A 535 -3.41 14.37 -11.45
N VAL A 536 -2.71 15.05 -10.55
CA VAL A 536 -3.00 15.10 -9.12
C VAL A 536 -3.68 16.43 -8.83
N VAL A 537 -4.86 16.39 -8.22
CA VAL A 537 -5.76 17.54 -8.07
C VAL A 537 -6.21 17.65 -6.61
N HIS A 538 -6.10 18.85 -6.05
CA HIS A 538 -6.73 19.19 -4.77
C HIS A 538 -8.07 19.88 -5.04
N PRO A 539 -9.15 19.60 -4.28
CA PRO A 539 -10.46 20.23 -4.50
C PRO A 539 -10.43 21.76 -4.43
N GLU A 540 -9.57 22.31 -3.58
CA GLU A 540 -9.45 23.76 -3.36
C GLU A 540 -8.26 24.39 -4.08
N GLU A 541 -7.17 23.64 -4.32
CA GLU A 541 -5.95 24.19 -4.94
C GLU A 541 -5.92 23.99 -6.46
N GLY A 542 -6.81 23.14 -7.00
CA GLY A 542 -6.81 22.76 -8.41
C GLY A 542 -5.72 21.74 -8.75
N VAL A 543 -5.24 21.78 -10.00
CA VAL A 543 -4.24 20.82 -10.49
C VAL A 543 -2.87 21.13 -9.89
N ARG A 544 -2.33 20.20 -9.11
CA ARG A 544 -1.01 20.32 -8.50
C ARG A 544 0.10 19.94 -9.46
N GLY A 545 -0.15 18.95 -10.32
CA GLY A 545 0.80 18.41 -11.27
C GLY A 545 0.34 17.06 -11.80
N TYR A 546 1.27 16.22 -12.25
CA TYR A 546 0.99 14.87 -12.74
C TYR A 546 1.95 13.83 -12.19
N LEU A 547 1.51 12.57 -12.14
CA LEU A 547 2.33 11.43 -11.73
C LEU A 547 3.44 11.18 -12.76
N ASP A 548 4.65 10.98 -12.29
CA ASP A 548 5.76 10.65 -13.19
C ASP A 548 5.69 9.19 -13.65
N LYS A 549 6.26 8.90 -14.83
CA LYS A 549 6.40 7.54 -15.38
C LYS A 549 5.08 6.76 -15.52
N ALA A 550 3.94 7.43 -15.50
CA ALA A 550 2.62 6.82 -15.61
C ALA A 550 1.65 7.62 -16.48
N ILE A 551 0.82 6.91 -17.24
CA ILE A 551 -0.24 7.47 -18.08
C ILE A 551 -1.57 6.76 -17.82
N GLY A 552 -2.65 7.51 -17.96
CA GLY A 552 -4.00 7.02 -17.96
C GLY A 552 -4.51 6.87 -19.39
N PHE A 553 -5.16 5.75 -19.69
CA PHE A 553 -5.78 5.49 -20.98
C PHE A 553 -7.07 4.68 -20.81
N ASN A 554 -7.84 4.51 -21.89
CA ASN A 554 -9.02 3.65 -21.86
C ASN A 554 -8.64 2.17 -22.03
N SER A 555 -8.84 1.36 -20.99
CA SER A 555 -8.47 -0.07 -21.00
C SER A 555 -9.42 -0.98 -21.80
N GLN A 556 -10.60 -0.50 -22.18
CA GLN A 556 -11.60 -1.35 -22.83
C GLN A 556 -11.24 -1.69 -24.28
N GLY A 557 -11.32 -2.98 -24.62
CA GLY A 557 -11.08 -3.47 -25.98
C GLY A 557 -9.64 -3.42 -26.44
N MET A 558 -8.69 -3.10 -25.54
CA MET A 558 -7.27 -3.03 -25.87
C MET A 558 -6.60 -4.40 -25.72
N SER A 559 -5.90 -4.81 -26.79
CA SER A 559 -5.11 -6.06 -26.83
C SER A 559 -3.64 -5.78 -27.17
N ALA A 560 -3.13 -4.61 -26.79
CA ALA A 560 -1.77 -4.18 -27.09
C ALA A 560 -0.82 -4.51 -25.92
N THR A 561 0.37 -5.01 -26.24
CA THR A 561 1.43 -5.30 -25.26
C THR A 561 2.13 -4.04 -24.77
N ASN A 562 2.27 -3.03 -25.65
CA ASN A 562 2.96 -1.77 -25.38
C ASN A 562 2.19 -0.60 -25.99
N LEU A 563 2.27 0.56 -25.33
CA LEU A 563 1.77 1.86 -25.80
C LEU A 563 2.95 2.75 -26.12
N ARG A 564 2.96 3.37 -27.30
CA ARG A 564 4.00 4.32 -27.70
C ARG A 564 3.46 5.73 -27.62
N VAL A 565 4.11 6.57 -26.84
CA VAL A 565 3.74 7.98 -26.67
C VAL A 565 4.88 8.84 -27.22
N ALA A 566 4.58 9.72 -28.16
CA ALA A 566 5.60 10.60 -28.71
C ALA A 566 6.08 11.59 -27.64
N LYS A 567 7.40 11.68 -27.46
CA LYS A 567 8.00 12.61 -26.51
C LYS A 567 7.81 14.04 -27.02
N GLN A 568 7.27 14.91 -26.16
CA GLN A 568 7.08 16.32 -26.52
C GLN A 568 8.43 17.04 -26.54
N ASN A 569 8.60 17.96 -27.50
CA ASN A 569 9.78 18.84 -27.63
C ASN A 569 11.13 18.13 -27.89
N CYS A 570 11.12 16.93 -28.49
CA CYS A 570 12.34 16.28 -28.99
C CYS A 570 12.54 16.58 -30.50
N PRO A 571 13.76 17.00 -30.93
CA PRO A 571 14.05 17.23 -32.35
C PRO A 571 14.05 15.93 -33.17
N GLU A 572 14.37 14.80 -32.54
CA GLU A 572 14.22 13.46 -33.11
C GLU A 572 12.90 12.82 -32.69
N LYS A 573 12.37 11.89 -33.50
CA LYS A 573 11.13 11.15 -33.20
C LYS A 573 11.37 10.09 -32.12
N VAL A 574 11.60 10.50 -30.89
CA VAL A 574 11.71 9.60 -29.74
C VAL A 574 10.33 9.32 -29.16
N TYR A 575 10.05 8.05 -28.86
CA TYR A 575 8.80 7.58 -28.26
C TYR A 575 9.08 6.99 -26.88
N GLU A 576 8.32 7.43 -25.89
CA GLU A 576 8.26 6.80 -24.58
C GLU A 576 7.35 5.57 -24.68
N MET A 577 7.85 4.40 -24.30
CA MET A 577 7.09 3.16 -24.26
C MET A 577 6.49 2.95 -22.88
N TYR A 578 5.22 2.58 -22.86
CA TYR A 578 4.46 2.28 -21.66
C TYR A 578 3.85 0.89 -21.76
N LYS A 579 4.05 0.06 -20.72
CA LYS A 579 3.41 -1.25 -20.57
C LYS A 579 2.04 -1.10 -19.89
N PRO A 580 0.95 -1.52 -20.54
CA PRO A 580 -0.37 -1.59 -19.93
C PRO A 580 -0.45 -2.57 -18.76
N HIS A 581 -1.11 -2.15 -17.68
CA HIS A 581 -1.39 -2.96 -16.51
C HIS A 581 -2.87 -2.89 -16.14
N SER A 582 -3.46 -4.05 -15.87
CA SER A 582 -4.82 -4.16 -15.37
C SER A 582 -4.82 -4.07 -13.85
N ILE A 583 -5.64 -3.19 -13.27
CA ILE A 583 -5.78 -3.04 -11.82
C ILE A 583 -7.07 -3.73 -11.34
N GLY A 584 -6.98 -4.48 -10.24
CA GLY A 584 -8.11 -5.18 -9.64
C GLY A 584 -8.45 -4.72 -8.22
N ALA A 585 -7.51 -4.05 -7.55
CA ALA A 585 -7.66 -3.65 -6.16
C ALA A 585 -8.48 -2.37 -6.02
N VAL A 586 -8.96 -2.09 -4.80
CA VAL A 586 -9.45 -0.76 -4.46
C VAL A 586 -8.26 0.16 -4.34
N SER A 587 -8.24 1.22 -5.13
CA SER A 587 -7.15 2.19 -5.17
C SER A 587 -7.68 3.53 -5.68
N PRO A 588 -6.88 4.60 -5.59
CA PRO A 588 -7.23 5.87 -6.20
C PRO A 588 -7.60 5.78 -7.68
N LEU A 589 -7.05 4.80 -8.41
CA LEU A 589 -7.25 4.59 -9.85
C LEU A 589 -8.56 3.87 -10.21
N THR A 590 -9.23 3.24 -9.24
CA THR A 590 -10.39 2.36 -9.49
C THR A 590 -11.68 2.82 -8.82
N LYS A 591 -11.64 3.82 -7.92
CA LYS A 591 -12.74 4.18 -7.02
C LYS A 591 -13.21 5.64 -7.15
N LEU A 592 -14.49 5.91 -6.85
CA LEU A 592 -15.01 7.26 -6.57
C LEU A 592 -14.80 7.71 -5.11
N PRO A 593 -14.72 9.03 -4.85
CA PRO A 593 -14.66 10.13 -5.83
C PRO A 593 -13.27 10.28 -6.48
N VAL A 594 -12.33 9.39 -6.14
CA VAL A 594 -10.89 9.60 -6.34
C VAL A 594 -10.49 9.76 -7.78
N THR A 595 -11.08 8.96 -8.67
CA THR A 595 -10.99 9.17 -10.10
C THR A 595 -12.38 9.23 -10.75
N PRO A 596 -12.76 10.36 -11.38
CA PRO A 596 -14.09 10.52 -11.99
C PRO A 596 -14.35 9.58 -13.17
N PHE A 597 -13.35 9.34 -14.01
CA PHE A 597 -13.44 8.43 -15.15
C PHE A 597 -12.63 7.17 -14.87
N ARG A 598 -13.32 6.10 -14.47
CA ARG A 598 -12.70 4.92 -13.86
C ARG A 598 -13.31 3.61 -14.40
N PRO A 599 -12.60 2.48 -14.21
CA PRO A 599 -11.21 2.42 -13.81
C PRO A 599 -10.32 2.97 -14.92
N VAL A 600 -9.19 3.54 -14.51
CA VAL A 600 -8.18 4.02 -15.44
C VAL A 600 -7.39 2.83 -15.96
N GLY A 601 -7.19 2.74 -17.27
CA GLY A 601 -6.15 1.89 -17.82
C GLY A 601 -4.79 2.49 -17.46
N LEU A 602 -3.96 1.74 -16.74
CA LEU A 602 -2.68 2.23 -16.25
C LEU A 602 -1.55 1.81 -17.19
N GLY A 603 -0.87 2.77 -17.81
CA GLY A 603 0.37 2.55 -18.54
C GLY A 603 1.55 2.94 -17.68
N ILE A 604 2.49 2.03 -17.44
CA ILE A 604 3.72 2.31 -16.68
C ILE A 604 4.88 2.36 -17.67
N TYR A 605 5.71 3.38 -17.56
CA TYR A 605 6.87 3.58 -18.43
C TYR A 605 7.80 2.35 -18.40
N SER A 606 8.35 1.97 -19.56
CA SER A 606 9.34 0.91 -19.66
C SER A 606 10.67 1.42 -20.19
N GLU A 607 10.68 2.06 -21.35
CA GLU A 607 11.89 2.47 -22.06
C GLU A 607 11.60 3.54 -23.12
N ASP A 608 12.64 4.25 -23.57
CA ASP A 608 12.57 5.14 -24.72
C ASP A 608 12.94 4.36 -26.00
N ILE A 609 12.18 4.56 -27.08
CA ILE A 609 12.46 3.99 -28.41
C ILE A 609 12.65 5.10 -29.43
N ASN A 610 13.75 5.05 -30.16
CA ASN A 610 13.99 5.85 -31.34
C ASN A 610 13.87 4.95 -32.60
N PRO A 611 12.80 5.05 -33.41
CA PRO A 611 12.62 4.23 -34.60
C PRO A 611 13.59 4.59 -35.74
N ASN A 612 14.31 5.71 -35.62
CA ASN A 612 15.38 6.07 -36.55
C ASN A 612 16.75 5.54 -36.09
N GLU A 613 16.82 4.93 -34.91
CA GLU A 613 18.00 4.22 -34.45
C GLU A 613 18.11 2.91 -35.22
N VAL A 614 19.20 2.74 -35.95
CA VAL A 614 19.47 1.51 -36.70
C VAL A 614 19.59 0.37 -35.68
N PRO A 615 18.73 -0.67 -35.75
CA PRO A 615 18.86 -1.83 -34.86
C PRO A 615 20.23 -2.49 -35.08
N HIS A 616 20.96 -2.78 -34.01
CA HIS A 616 22.23 -3.52 -34.10
C HIS A 616 21.94 -4.95 -34.63
N ASP A 617 22.66 -5.39 -35.67
CA ASP A 617 22.51 -6.73 -36.24
C ASP A 617 23.25 -7.77 -35.38
N ASN A 618 22.64 -8.15 -34.27
CA ASN A 618 23.19 -9.12 -33.32
C ASN A 618 23.50 -10.50 -33.93
N LYS A 619 23.01 -10.83 -35.15
CA LYS A 619 23.23 -12.14 -35.80
C LYS A 619 24.53 -12.20 -36.60
N ASN A 620 25.02 -11.07 -37.09
CA ASN A 620 26.27 -10.97 -37.83
C ASN A 620 27.32 -10.12 -37.13
N ASP A 621 27.02 -9.59 -35.95
CA ASP A 621 27.97 -8.80 -35.18
C ASP A 621 29.13 -9.66 -34.67
N LYS A 622 30.34 -9.23 -35.01
CA LYS A 622 31.60 -9.83 -34.59
C LYS A 622 32.50 -8.81 -33.89
N THR A 623 31.99 -7.59 -33.68
CA THR A 623 32.78 -6.49 -33.15
C THR A 623 32.50 -6.41 -31.65
N PRO A 624 33.48 -6.72 -30.79
CA PRO A 624 33.27 -6.55 -29.35
C PRO A 624 33.10 -5.06 -29.01
N PRO A 625 32.43 -4.74 -27.88
CA PRO A 625 32.34 -3.37 -27.40
C PRO A 625 33.72 -2.78 -27.11
N GLY A 626 33.77 -1.45 -26.99
CA GLY A 626 34.92 -0.74 -26.47
C GLY A 626 35.31 -1.23 -25.07
N GLU A 627 36.56 -0.97 -24.73
CA GLU A 627 37.10 -1.35 -23.43
C GLU A 627 36.58 -0.43 -22.31
N VAL A 628 36.51 -0.97 -21.08
CA VAL A 628 36.30 -0.12 -19.90
C VAL A 628 37.51 0.80 -19.68
N LYS A 629 37.27 1.95 -19.05
CA LYS A 629 38.34 2.84 -18.59
C LYS A 629 38.42 2.78 -17.06
N ILE A 630 39.43 2.08 -16.53
CA ILE A 630 39.65 2.01 -15.08
C ILE A 630 40.06 3.39 -14.58
N THR A 631 39.25 3.96 -13.68
CA THR A 631 39.47 5.28 -13.09
C THR A 631 40.23 5.17 -11.79
N LYS A 632 40.02 4.08 -11.03
CA LYS A 632 40.61 3.91 -9.70
C LYS A 632 40.70 2.46 -9.25
N VAL A 633 41.74 2.15 -8.49
CA VAL A 633 41.89 0.87 -7.77
C VAL A 633 42.38 1.18 -6.36
N LEU A 634 41.71 0.66 -5.33
CA LEU A 634 42.04 0.89 -3.92
C LEU A 634 41.90 -0.39 -3.11
N SER A 635 42.67 -0.54 -2.04
CA SER A 635 42.43 -1.59 -1.02
C SER A 635 42.12 -0.94 0.33
N PRO A 636 40.87 -0.46 0.55
CA PRO A 636 40.56 0.34 1.73
C PRO A 636 40.33 -0.49 3.02
N LYS A 637 40.13 -1.81 2.90
CA LYS A 637 39.86 -2.74 4.01
C LYS A 637 40.61 -4.06 3.81
N SER A 638 40.88 -4.77 4.90
CA SER A 638 41.57 -6.06 4.86
C SER A 638 40.88 -7.05 3.91
N GLN A 639 41.66 -7.75 3.07
CA GLN A 639 41.17 -8.77 2.12
C GLN A 639 40.22 -8.27 1.03
N THR A 640 40.23 -6.96 0.73
CA THR A 640 39.36 -6.37 -0.31
C THR A 640 40.10 -5.44 -1.26
N ILE A 641 39.64 -5.38 -2.51
CA ILE A 641 40.05 -4.37 -3.50
C ILE A 641 38.79 -3.76 -4.13
N ASP A 642 38.72 -2.44 -4.17
CA ASP A 642 37.69 -1.66 -4.84
C ASP A 642 38.22 -1.19 -6.19
N VAL A 643 37.43 -1.40 -7.24
CA VAL A 643 37.76 -0.99 -8.61
C VAL A 643 36.64 -0.10 -9.14
N GLU A 644 37.01 1.10 -9.58
CA GLU A 644 36.13 2.05 -10.26
C GLU A 644 36.51 2.13 -11.74
N PHE A 645 35.52 2.12 -12.63
CA PHE A 645 35.70 2.13 -14.07
C PHE A 645 34.54 2.81 -14.80
N ASP A 646 34.83 3.50 -15.90
CA ASP A 646 33.83 4.03 -16.81
C ASP A 646 33.49 2.99 -17.89
N LEU A 647 32.20 2.84 -18.19
CA LEU A 647 31.71 1.96 -19.26
C LEU A 647 31.89 2.63 -20.64
N PRO A 648 32.10 1.83 -21.70
CA PRO A 648 32.12 2.37 -23.05
C PRO A 648 30.72 2.83 -23.47
N THR A 649 30.64 3.72 -24.47
CA THR A 649 29.38 4.27 -24.98
C THR A 649 28.74 3.40 -26.08
N ASP A 650 29.25 2.19 -26.29
CA ASP A 650 28.74 1.26 -27.30
C ASP A 650 27.29 0.88 -26.99
N LYS A 651 26.44 0.97 -28.02
CA LYS A 651 24.99 0.86 -27.88
C LYS A 651 24.51 -0.57 -27.60
N ASP A 652 25.34 -1.55 -27.90
CA ASP A 652 25.10 -2.98 -27.79
C ASP A 652 25.79 -3.63 -26.58
N LEU A 653 26.49 -2.82 -25.74
CA LEU A 653 27.09 -3.26 -24.49
C LEU A 653 26.04 -3.94 -23.60
N LYS A 654 26.28 -5.22 -23.28
CA LYS A 654 25.37 -6.01 -22.44
C LYS A 654 25.85 -6.09 -20.99
N HIS A 655 27.11 -6.45 -20.77
CA HIS A 655 27.66 -6.64 -19.42
C HIS A 655 29.20 -6.59 -19.39
N VAL A 656 29.76 -6.67 -18.19
CA VAL A 656 31.19 -6.70 -17.89
C VAL A 656 31.56 -8.01 -17.17
N ASN A 657 32.74 -8.55 -17.47
CA ASN A 657 33.36 -9.64 -16.71
C ASN A 657 34.63 -9.15 -16.00
N ILE A 658 34.91 -9.70 -14.81
CA ILE A 658 36.10 -9.40 -14.03
C ILE A 658 36.86 -10.70 -13.79
N TYR A 659 38.15 -10.68 -14.09
CA TYR A 659 39.09 -11.77 -13.93
C TYR A 659 40.11 -11.42 -12.85
N LEU A 660 40.47 -12.42 -12.05
CA LEU A 660 41.51 -12.34 -11.04
C LEU A 660 42.54 -13.45 -11.30
N ASP A 661 43.80 -13.07 -11.52
CA ASP A 661 44.91 -13.97 -11.90
C ASP A 661 44.54 -14.90 -13.07
N GLY A 662 43.86 -14.34 -14.07
CA GLY A 662 43.43 -15.06 -15.28
C GLY A 662 42.21 -15.98 -15.11
N LYS A 663 41.60 -16.05 -13.92
CA LYS A 663 40.36 -16.80 -13.67
C LYS A 663 39.17 -15.85 -13.56
N ILE A 664 38.02 -16.24 -14.09
CA ILE A 664 36.77 -15.48 -13.93
C ILE A 664 36.45 -15.38 -12.43
N TYR A 665 36.43 -14.15 -11.92
CA TYR A 665 36.00 -13.84 -10.56
C TYR A 665 34.51 -13.51 -10.55
N ALA A 666 34.05 -12.71 -11.52
CA ALA A 666 32.66 -12.31 -11.67
C ALA A 666 32.29 -12.15 -13.14
N THR A 667 31.06 -12.52 -13.50
CA THR A 667 30.51 -12.44 -14.85
C THR A 667 29.12 -11.81 -14.83
N GLY A 668 28.71 -11.14 -15.91
CA GLY A 668 27.36 -10.60 -16.04
C GLY A 668 27.10 -9.30 -15.29
N ILE A 669 28.12 -8.50 -15.00
CA ILE A 669 27.97 -7.24 -14.25
C ILE A 669 27.36 -6.16 -15.15
N THR A 670 26.25 -5.53 -14.74
CA THR A 670 25.54 -4.49 -15.52
C THR A 670 25.30 -3.24 -14.69
N GLY A 671 25.19 -2.07 -15.35
CA GLY A 671 24.68 -0.84 -14.75
C GLY A 671 25.50 -0.20 -13.63
N THR A 672 26.72 -0.67 -13.37
CA THR A 672 27.61 -0.14 -12.32
C THR A 672 28.97 0.28 -12.89
N THR A 673 29.56 1.31 -12.30
CA THR A 673 30.93 1.80 -12.55
C THR A 673 31.89 1.45 -11.42
N TYR A 674 31.46 0.56 -10.52
CA TYR A 674 32.18 0.18 -9.32
C TYR A 674 32.01 -1.31 -9.01
N TYR A 675 33.09 -1.95 -8.56
CA TYR A 675 33.06 -3.34 -8.10
C TYR A 675 34.04 -3.58 -6.94
N ARG A 676 33.60 -4.32 -5.91
CA ARG A 676 34.45 -4.71 -4.77
C ARG A 676 34.79 -6.20 -4.83
N LEU A 677 36.07 -6.50 -4.99
CA LEU A 677 36.65 -7.83 -4.86
C LEU A 677 36.81 -8.17 -3.37
N MET A 678 36.35 -9.35 -2.97
CA MET A 678 36.37 -9.84 -1.59
C MET A 678 37.01 -11.22 -1.48
N GLY A 679 37.51 -11.58 -0.29
CA GLY A 679 38.10 -12.89 -0.01
C GLY A 679 39.52 -13.05 -0.55
N LEU A 680 40.26 -11.94 -0.65
CA LEU A 680 41.64 -11.92 -1.15
C LEU A 680 42.64 -12.14 -0.03
N ASN A 681 43.78 -12.76 -0.34
CA ASN A 681 44.85 -12.94 0.64
C ASN A 681 45.61 -11.62 0.87
N THR A 682 45.66 -11.14 2.11
CA THR A 682 46.45 -9.96 2.50
C THR A 682 47.92 -10.13 2.13
N GLY A 683 48.55 -9.06 1.62
CA GLY A 683 49.94 -9.04 1.16
C GLY A 683 50.17 -9.54 -0.27
N PHE A 684 49.13 -10.00 -0.98
CA PHE A 684 49.22 -10.38 -2.40
C PHE A 684 48.87 -9.20 -3.32
N LYS A 685 49.41 -9.23 -4.55
CA LYS A 685 49.13 -8.28 -5.63
C LYS A 685 48.46 -9.01 -6.79
N PRO A 686 47.12 -9.24 -6.73
CA PRO A 686 46.42 -9.97 -7.78
C PRO A 686 46.37 -9.16 -9.08
N GLU A 687 46.44 -9.86 -10.22
CA GLU A 687 46.17 -9.27 -11.53
C GLU A 687 44.66 -9.18 -11.75
N ILE A 688 44.13 -7.95 -11.84
CA ILE A 688 42.71 -7.70 -12.10
C ILE A 688 42.54 -7.29 -13.55
N LYS A 689 41.75 -8.05 -14.31
CA LYS A 689 41.42 -7.74 -15.71
C LYS A 689 39.92 -7.61 -15.88
N ILE A 690 39.48 -6.57 -16.58
CA ILE A 690 38.07 -6.28 -16.84
C ILE A 690 37.81 -6.30 -18.35
N THR A 691 36.77 -7.01 -18.79
CA THR A 691 36.34 -7.10 -20.20
C THR A 691 34.87 -6.68 -20.35
N THR A 692 34.49 -6.19 -21.52
CA THR A 692 33.11 -5.86 -21.89
C THR A 692 32.57 -6.91 -22.86
N VAL A 693 31.26 -7.17 -22.79
CA VAL A 693 30.58 -8.16 -23.64
C VAL A 693 29.34 -7.53 -24.26
N ASP A 694 29.16 -7.68 -25.57
CA ASP A 694 27.99 -7.18 -26.30
C ASP A 694 26.76 -8.11 -26.19
N SER A 695 25.70 -7.72 -26.88
CA SER A 695 24.46 -8.48 -27.00
C SER A 695 24.56 -9.73 -27.90
N ALA A 696 25.59 -9.83 -28.74
CA ALA A 696 25.90 -10.97 -29.60
C ALA A 696 26.83 -12.01 -28.93
N GLY A 697 27.43 -11.67 -27.77
CA GLY A 697 28.37 -12.49 -27.02
C GLY A 697 29.84 -12.29 -27.37
N ASN A 698 30.21 -11.23 -28.12
CA ASN A 698 31.62 -10.91 -28.36
C ASN A 698 32.20 -10.22 -27.12
N GLU A 699 33.34 -10.73 -26.65
CA GLU A 699 34.06 -10.21 -25.49
C GLU A 699 35.28 -9.39 -25.94
N SER A 700 35.50 -8.25 -25.30
CA SER A 700 36.63 -7.37 -25.55
C SER A 700 37.97 -8.01 -25.15
N VAL A 701 39.08 -7.40 -25.58
CA VAL A 701 40.42 -7.89 -25.22
C VAL A 701 40.65 -7.72 -23.72
N GLY A 702 40.07 -6.68 -23.12
CA GLY A 702 40.07 -6.37 -21.70
C GLY A 702 41.23 -5.50 -21.27
N ILE A 703 41.04 -4.76 -20.18
CA ILE A 703 42.03 -3.88 -19.57
C ILE A 703 42.45 -4.41 -18.20
N THR A 704 43.76 -4.51 -18.01
CA THR A 704 44.36 -4.90 -16.73
C THR A 704 44.57 -3.66 -15.86
N ALA A 705 44.09 -3.75 -14.62
CA ALA A 705 44.24 -2.70 -13.62
C ALA A 705 45.70 -2.58 -13.14
N THR A 706 46.08 -1.42 -12.62
CA THR A 706 47.41 -1.27 -12.01
C THR A 706 47.50 -2.15 -10.75
N PRO A 707 48.51 -3.02 -10.60
CA PRO A 707 48.61 -3.92 -9.46
C PRO A 707 48.69 -3.16 -8.13
N ILE A 708 47.85 -3.54 -7.17
CA ILE A 708 47.85 -3.00 -5.81
C ILE A 708 47.97 -4.12 -4.80
N GLU A 709 48.62 -3.85 -3.67
CA GLU A 709 48.73 -4.79 -2.56
C GLU A 709 47.43 -4.84 -1.76
N VAL A 710 46.95 -6.04 -1.48
CA VAL A 710 45.78 -6.27 -0.63
C VAL A 710 46.17 -5.95 0.82
N SER A 711 45.45 -5.00 1.43
CA SER A 711 45.65 -4.59 2.83
C SER A 711 45.24 -5.64 3.85
#